data_AF-A0A3Q7MJU3-F1
#
_entry.id   AF-A0A3Q7MJU3-F1
#
_cell.length_a   1.000
_cell.length_b   1.000
_cell.length_c   1.000
_cell.angle_alpha   90.00
_cell.angle_beta   90.00
_cell.angle_gamma   90.00
#
_symmetry.space_group_name_H-M   'P 1'
#
loop_
_entity.id
_entity.type
_entity.pdbx_description
1 polymer ?
#
loop_
_entity_poly.entity_id
_entity_poly.type
_entity_poly.pdbx_seq_one_letter_code
_entity_poly.pdbx_strand_id
1 'polypeptide(L)'
;MAGLHTDMEMLYPETVVRVGRVTFGEENRKKMTNSYLKRTENKKIIQATCALLNSGGGVIKAEIDDKTYSYRCHGLGQDLETSFQKLLPSGSQKYLDYMQQGHNLLIFVKSWSPDVFSLPLRICSLHSNLYRRAVTSTVNLNTGSALELLREKQSRAQRGSLGVKELSSQKVPDRDIQEEEDMRISASDLFQKDKLTYKEKLNFTESTHVEFKRFTTKKIVPRIKEMLPHYVSAFANTLGGYLIFGVDDKSKEVFGCKKEKVNPDLLKKEIENCIEKLPTFHFCCEKPQVHFTTKILNVYQKDVLYGYVCVVQVEPFCCVVFSETPDSWIMRDNSVTRLTVEHWVAMMLGVQSATSSLTTDSSFPMSAPAPSALGSPSSPIKVLELKGPLQQRLFPVTWEEIQFKPESLCKKLFSDHKGLEELMKTQIYPCSQGIVIFSRSWASDVGLRKEQDVLCDALLIAVNSPLVLYTILINPGWNGGLEYAQNTAHQLKQKLGTLGGYTGKVCVIPRVMYLPSTQQSTGEMLVHYPQSYRLATKDEMEDLLQALIVVSLGSRSLLSDQLGCEFFNLLIEEQCELLSESLQETRELFIHCFPGTRKTALAIKIMEKIKDLFQCKPKEILYVCESDSLKDYVTQQTTCQAVTRKTFLQGEFLKIKHIVMDETENFCSKYGDWYLKAKSITHPKVRGAGSENLHRGILWIFLDPFQVRHADINGLPPPSAQFPRKTITNGIHCALEIAMVMKEEMKRIKANPPSSMSLDTLSLFREAAYEEAMCAQALPGVCETETNLTMEQIVKRVAERCYDLFQCGYRPKDIAILCRKGEDRGRYELALLKAMELFEAHGATKVAFSQASGVWGSRIIFDSIQQFSGLERNIVFGLSPECALSEEAHKLCFASRAIKHLYLLYEKRAAF
;
A
#
# COMPACT_ATOMS: atom_id res chain seq x y z
N MET A 1 -11.08 -48.22 25.15
CA MET A 1 -11.70 -46.90 24.90
C MET A 1 -10.73 -45.83 25.33
N ALA A 2 -9.85 -45.43 24.41
CA ALA A 2 -8.95 -44.29 24.58
C ALA A 2 -9.66 -43.07 23.98
N GLY A 3 -9.96 -42.08 24.82
CA GLY A 3 -10.63 -40.86 24.39
C GLY A 3 -9.75 -40.07 23.45
N LEU A 4 -10.33 -39.63 22.33
CA LEU A 4 -9.75 -38.60 21.47
C LEU A 4 -9.55 -37.33 22.31
N HIS A 5 -8.31 -37.10 22.73
CA HIS A 5 -7.85 -35.77 23.08
C HIS A 5 -7.54 -35.07 21.75
N THR A 6 -8.56 -34.50 21.11
CA THR A 6 -8.36 -33.68 19.92
C THR A 6 -7.59 -32.43 20.32
N ASP A 7 -6.41 -32.24 19.73
CA ASP A 7 -5.56 -31.07 19.94
C ASP A 7 -6.35 -29.78 19.74
N MET A 8 -6.63 -29.06 20.84
CA MET A 8 -7.23 -27.71 20.85
C MET A 8 -6.26 -26.64 20.34
N GLU A 9 -5.41 -26.97 19.34
CA GLU A 9 -4.26 -26.17 18.95
C GLU A 9 -4.54 -25.07 17.93
N MET A 10 -5.57 -25.20 17.09
CA MET A 10 -5.77 -24.33 15.93
C MET A 10 -7.18 -23.74 15.80
N LEU A 11 -7.75 -23.17 16.87
CA LEU A 11 -9.09 -22.58 16.76
C LEU A 11 -9.10 -21.19 16.11
N TYR A 12 -8.13 -20.32 16.41
CA TYR A 12 -8.10 -18.97 15.85
C TYR A 12 -7.19 -18.92 14.62
N PRO A 13 -7.60 -18.30 13.50
CA PRO A 13 -6.75 -18.12 12.31
C PRO A 13 -5.62 -17.09 12.54
N GLU A 14 -5.62 -16.43 13.68
CA GLU A 14 -4.64 -15.42 14.05
C GLU A 14 -3.48 -16.03 14.83
N THR A 15 -2.40 -15.27 14.98
CA THR A 15 -1.27 -15.69 15.82
C THR A 15 -1.72 -15.84 17.27
N VAL A 16 -1.61 -17.05 17.83
CA VAL A 16 -1.94 -17.35 19.23
C VAL A 16 -0.67 -17.52 20.05
N VAL A 17 -0.49 -16.69 21.08
CA VAL A 17 0.65 -16.78 22.01
C VAL A 17 0.20 -17.42 23.32
N ARG A 18 0.80 -18.55 23.68
CA ARG A 18 0.53 -19.24 24.95
C ARG A 18 1.48 -18.74 26.03
N VAL A 19 0.93 -18.23 27.14
CA VAL A 19 1.74 -17.75 28.28
C VAL A 19 1.78 -18.73 29.46
N GLY A 20 1.07 -19.86 29.34
CA GLY A 20 0.95 -20.88 30.39
C GLY A 20 0.00 -20.47 31.51
N ARG A 21 0.20 -21.03 32.70
CA ARG A 21 -0.61 -20.70 33.89
C ARG A 21 -0.28 -19.33 34.44
N VAL A 22 -1.33 -18.56 34.74
CA VAL A 22 -1.24 -17.21 35.28
C VAL A 22 -2.29 -17.01 36.38
N THR A 23 -1.88 -16.34 37.45
CA THR A 23 -2.80 -15.90 38.51
C THR A 23 -3.49 -14.59 38.11
N PHE A 24 -4.82 -14.59 37.98
CA PHE A 24 -5.61 -13.39 37.67
C PHE A 24 -6.47 -12.96 38.87
N GLY A 25 -6.86 -11.68 38.86
CA GLY A 25 -7.72 -11.05 39.86
C GLY A 25 -6.94 -10.27 40.91
N GLU A 26 -7.41 -9.06 41.25
CA GLU A 26 -6.65 -8.15 42.12
C GLU A 26 -6.39 -8.73 43.52
N GLU A 27 -7.39 -9.36 44.12
CA GLU A 27 -7.24 -9.99 45.43
C GLU A 27 -6.26 -11.16 45.41
N ASN A 28 -6.36 -12.02 44.39
CA ASN A 28 -5.51 -13.18 44.24
C ASN A 28 -4.06 -12.76 43.95
N ARG A 29 -3.85 -11.78 43.06
CA ARG A 29 -2.53 -11.23 42.76
C ARG A 29 -1.92 -10.47 43.96
N LYS A 30 -2.73 -9.92 44.87
CA LYS A 30 -2.25 -9.36 46.16
C LYS A 30 -1.83 -10.45 47.14
N LYS A 31 -2.54 -11.59 47.17
CA LYS A 31 -2.25 -12.73 48.06
C LYS A 31 -1.04 -13.58 47.61
N MET A 32 -0.51 -13.37 46.41
CA MET A 32 0.69 -14.06 45.92
C MET A 32 1.92 -13.78 46.80
N THR A 33 2.36 -14.79 47.55
CA THR A 33 3.56 -14.71 48.40
C THR A 33 4.86 -14.70 47.59
N ASN A 34 4.86 -15.32 46.40
CA ASN A 34 6.01 -15.35 45.50
C ASN A 34 6.04 -14.10 44.59
N SER A 35 6.74 -13.07 45.04
CA SER A 35 6.90 -11.81 44.29
C SER A 35 7.65 -11.97 42.95
N TYR A 36 8.56 -12.95 42.85
CA TYR A 36 9.27 -13.25 41.61
C TYR A 36 8.32 -13.84 40.56
N LEU A 37 7.48 -14.80 40.94
CA LEU A 37 6.48 -15.38 40.06
C LEU A 37 5.49 -14.32 39.55
N LYS A 38 4.97 -13.47 40.45
CA LYS A 38 4.06 -12.36 40.08
C LYS A 38 4.67 -11.45 39.01
N ARG A 39 5.96 -11.09 39.15
CA ARG A 39 6.68 -10.26 38.16
C ARG A 39 6.92 -11.00 36.85
N THR A 40 7.25 -12.29 36.90
CA THR A 40 7.47 -13.12 35.71
C THR A 40 6.20 -13.30 34.89
N GLU A 41 5.06 -13.59 35.53
CA GLU A 41 3.76 -13.65 34.86
C GLU A 41 3.40 -12.34 34.16
N ASN A 42 3.56 -11.21 34.86
CA ASN A 42 3.31 -9.87 34.32
C ASN A 42 4.21 -9.60 33.10
N LYS A 43 5.52 -9.86 33.24
CA LYS A 43 6.48 -9.70 32.16
C LYS A 43 6.12 -10.53 30.92
N LYS A 44 5.76 -11.81 31.09
CA LYS A 44 5.38 -12.69 29.97
C LYS A 44 4.19 -12.14 29.19
N ILE A 45 3.14 -11.70 29.88
CA ILE A 45 1.94 -11.13 29.24
C ILE A 45 2.31 -9.87 28.46
N ILE A 46 3.05 -8.94 29.07
CA ILE A 46 3.42 -7.67 28.43
C ILE A 46 4.33 -7.87 27.22
N GLN A 47 5.26 -8.83 27.29
CA GLN A 47 6.12 -9.20 26.16
C GLN A 47 5.29 -9.77 25.01
N ALA A 48 4.35 -10.67 25.30
CA ALA A 48 3.44 -11.22 24.30
C ALA A 48 2.54 -10.14 23.69
N THR A 49 2.02 -9.21 24.49
CA THR A 49 1.23 -8.08 23.99
C THR A 49 2.05 -7.17 23.08
N CYS A 50 3.27 -6.79 23.48
CA CYS A 50 4.15 -5.97 22.65
C CYS A 50 4.50 -6.67 21.33
N ALA A 51 4.78 -7.98 21.37
CA ALA A 51 5.05 -8.77 20.18
C ALA A 51 3.87 -8.78 19.20
N LEU A 52 2.65 -9.04 19.68
CA LEU A 52 1.46 -9.07 18.84
C LEU A 52 1.12 -7.68 18.27
N LEU A 53 1.26 -6.61 19.06
CA LEU A 53 1.09 -5.23 18.59
C LEU A 53 1.99 -4.95 17.37
N ASN A 54 3.24 -5.42 17.42
CA ASN A 54 4.23 -5.23 16.37
C ASN A 54 4.16 -6.27 15.24
N SER A 55 3.18 -7.18 15.24
CA SER A 55 3.09 -8.31 14.30
C SER A 55 1.68 -8.54 13.74
N GLY A 56 0.89 -7.48 13.59
CA GLY A 56 -0.45 -7.57 12.97
C GLY A 56 -1.59 -7.96 13.93
N GLY A 57 -1.31 -8.02 15.23
CA GLY A 57 -2.27 -8.44 16.26
C GLY A 57 -2.38 -9.95 16.42
N GLY A 58 -3.25 -10.39 17.32
CA GLY A 58 -3.50 -11.81 17.60
C GLY A 58 -4.14 -12.04 18.96
N VAL A 59 -4.01 -13.25 19.49
CA VAL A 59 -4.64 -13.66 20.76
C VAL A 59 -3.61 -14.21 21.74
N ILE A 60 -3.61 -13.72 22.97
CA ILE A 60 -2.85 -14.32 24.06
C ILE A 60 -3.77 -15.30 24.80
N LYS A 61 -3.33 -16.55 24.92
CA LYS A 61 -4.03 -17.59 25.69
C LYS A 61 -3.30 -17.83 27.00
N ALA A 62 -3.96 -17.52 28.11
CA ALA A 62 -3.47 -17.77 29.46
C ALA A 62 -4.37 -18.79 30.18
N GLU A 63 -3.75 -19.80 30.78
CA GLU A 63 -4.46 -20.76 31.63
C GLU A 63 -4.65 -20.14 33.02
N ILE A 64 -5.89 -20.15 33.51
CA ILE A 64 -6.24 -19.56 34.80
C ILE A 64 -5.84 -20.53 35.91
N ASP A 65 -4.99 -20.09 36.84
CA ASP A 65 -4.53 -20.94 37.95
C ASP A 65 -5.63 -21.21 39.00
N ASP A 66 -6.41 -20.17 39.34
CA ASP A 66 -7.52 -20.27 40.29
C ASP A 66 -8.83 -20.66 39.60
N LYS A 67 -9.34 -21.84 39.91
CA LYS A 67 -10.61 -22.35 39.36
C LYS A 67 -11.84 -21.53 39.77
N THR A 68 -11.77 -20.74 40.84
CA THR A 68 -12.86 -19.87 41.31
C THR A 68 -12.87 -18.50 40.63
N TYR A 69 -11.87 -18.22 39.78
CA TYR A 69 -11.74 -16.94 39.11
C TYR A 69 -12.83 -16.70 38.06
N SER A 70 -13.43 -15.50 38.13
CA SER A 70 -14.31 -14.93 37.12
C SER A 70 -13.80 -13.55 36.74
N TYR A 71 -13.51 -13.32 35.46
CA TYR A 71 -13.05 -12.02 34.96
C TYR A 71 -14.05 -10.91 35.27
N ARG A 72 -15.35 -11.19 35.16
CA ARG A 72 -16.43 -10.24 35.45
C ARG A 72 -16.47 -9.79 36.91
N CYS A 73 -16.01 -10.63 37.83
CA CYS A 73 -16.07 -10.36 39.27
C CYS A 73 -14.74 -9.88 39.84
N HIS A 74 -13.60 -10.35 39.29
CA HIS A 74 -12.29 -10.19 39.92
C HIS A 74 -11.30 -9.33 39.12
N GLY A 75 -11.57 -9.01 37.85
CA GLY A 75 -10.69 -8.22 36.99
C GLY A 75 -9.36 -8.92 36.67
N LEU A 76 -8.38 -8.19 36.12
CA LEU A 76 -7.05 -8.76 35.80
C LEU A 76 -6.09 -8.68 37.00
N GLY A 77 -6.12 -7.54 37.68
CA GLY A 77 -5.20 -7.15 38.75
C GLY A 77 -4.40 -5.92 38.36
N GLN A 78 -4.21 -5.03 39.32
CA GLN A 78 -3.73 -3.66 39.15
C GLN A 78 -2.31 -3.62 38.56
N ASP A 79 -1.46 -4.58 38.90
CA ASP A 79 -0.09 -4.61 38.37
C ASP A 79 -0.04 -4.93 36.87
N LEU A 80 -0.96 -5.75 36.36
CA LEU A 80 -1.09 -6.01 34.92
C LEU A 80 -1.65 -4.79 34.20
N GLU A 81 -2.70 -4.18 34.76
CA GLU A 81 -3.34 -2.99 34.21
C GLU A 81 -2.38 -1.79 34.13
N THR A 82 -1.58 -1.55 35.18
CA THR A 82 -0.55 -0.51 35.18
C THR A 82 0.54 -0.80 34.15
N SER A 83 0.94 -2.07 33.95
CA SER A 83 1.88 -2.42 32.89
C SER A 83 1.29 -2.19 31.49
N PHE A 84 0.01 -2.50 31.27
CA PHE A 84 -0.67 -2.18 30.01
C PHE A 84 -0.76 -0.68 29.77
N GLN A 85 -1.04 0.12 30.80
CA GLN A 85 -1.07 1.59 30.69
C GLN A 85 0.31 2.17 30.32
N LYS A 86 1.39 1.58 30.82
CA LYS A 86 2.76 1.98 30.43
C LYS A 86 3.07 1.65 28.97
N LEU A 87 2.64 0.48 28.49
CA LEU A 87 2.82 0.06 27.10
C LEU A 87 1.89 0.81 26.13
N LEU A 88 0.66 1.13 26.58
CA LEU A 88 -0.42 1.73 25.80
C LEU A 88 -0.98 2.99 26.49
N PRO A 89 -0.24 4.11 26.51
CA PRO A 89 -0.66 5.33 27.21
C PRO A 89 -1.95 5.94 26.66
N SER A 90 -2.22 5.76 25.36
CA SER A 90 -3.41 6.27 24.66
C SER A 90 -4.70 5.50 24.97
N GLY A 91 -4.67 4.55 25.91
CA GLY A 91 -5.82 3.76 26.34
C GLY A 91 -5.74 2.31 25.88
N SER A 92 -5.70 1.38 26.84
CA SER A 92 -5.61 -0.06 26.58
C SER A 92 -6.84 -0.63 25.87
N GLN A 93 -8.04 -0.08 26.11
CA GLN A 93 -9.31 -0.56 25.51
C GLN A 93 -9.34 -0.47 23.98
N LYS A 94 -8.56 0.44 23.41
CA LYS A 94 -8.43 0.58 21.95
C LYS A 94 -7.74 -0.62 21.30
N TYR A 95 -6.83 -1.27 22.03
CA TYR A 95 -5.99 -2.34 21.51
C TYR A 95 -6.27 -3.70 22.13
N LEU A 96 -6.81 -3.74 23.35
CA LEU A 96 -6.99 -4.96 24.13
C LEU A 96 -8.48 -5.21 24.41
N ASP A 97 -8.92 -6.43 24.15
CA ASP A 97 -10.20 -6.98 24.62
C ASP A 97 -9.96 -8.29 25.37
N TYR A 98 -10.85 -8.61 26.30
CA TYR A 98 -10.70 -9.75 27.19
C TYR A 98 -11.92 -10.65 27.12
N MET A 99 -11.70 -11.97 27.06
CA MET A 99 -12.77 -12.95 27.08
C MET A 99 -12.34 -14.19 27.86
N GLN A 100 -13.15 -14.61 28.82
CA GLN A 100 -12.93 -15.85 29.56
C GLN A 100 -13.68 -17.00 28.87
N GLN A 101 -12.98 -18.10 28.60
CA GLN A 101 -13.53 -19.35 28.06
C GLN A 101 -13.09 -20.53 28.95
N GLY A 102 -14.02 -21.01 29.79
CA GLY A 102 -13.72 -22.05 30.77
C GLY A 102 -12.54 -21.66 31.67
N HIS A 103 -11.48 -22.48 31.65
CA HIS A 103 -10.25 -22.27 32.41
C HIS A 103 -9.19 -21.43 31.69
N ASN A 104 -9.54 -20.78 30.58
CA ASN A 104 -8.63 -19.89 29.85
C ASN A 104 -9.13 -18.45 29.86
N LEU A 105 -8.20 -17.51 29.99
CA LEU A 105 -8.41 -16.11 29.68
C LEU A 105 -7.74 -15.80 28.34
N LEU A 106 -8.53 -15.28 27.40
CA LEU A 106 -8.08 -14.84 26.09
C LEU A 106 -7.96 -13.32 26.09
N ILE A 107 -6.79 -12.81 25.71
CA ILE A 107 -6.53 -11.38 25.53
C ILE A 107 -6.36 -11.14 24.03
N PHE A 108 -7.31 -10.47 23.42
CA PHE A 108 -7.29 -10.11 22.00
C PHE A 108 -6.50 -8.82 21.84
N VAL A 109 -5.46 -8.87 21.02
CA VAL A 109 -4.55 -7.76 20.76
C VAL A 109 -4.74 -7.31 19.32
N LYS A 110 -5.27 -6.10 19.15
CA LYS A 110 -5.33 -5.42 17.85
C LYS A 110 -3.92 -5.06 17.39
N SER A 111 -3.65 -5.08 16.08
CA SER A 111 -2.39 -4.55 15.53
C SER A 111 -2.14 -3.11 15.97
N TRP A 112 -0.86 -2.76 16.15
CA TRP A 112 -0.46 -1.37 16.32
C TRP A 112 -0.78 -0.58 15.04
N SER A 113 -1.47 0.54 15.18
CA SER A 113 -1.81 1.46 14.09
C SER A 113 -1.54 2.88 14.56
N PRO A 114 -0.73 3.69 13.85
CA PRO A 114 -0.45 5.06 14.24
C PRO A 114 -1.74 5.89 14.21
N ASP A 115 -1.95 6.67 15.28
CA ASP A 115 -3.07 7.62 15.31
C ASP A 115 -2.78 8.81 14.42
N VAL A 116 -3.78 9.18 13.60
CA VAL A 116 -3.75 10.27 12.59
C VAL A 116 -3.25 11.60 13.17
N PHE A 117 -3.40 11.80 14.49
CA PHE A 117 -3.06 13.04 15.20
C PHE A 117 -1.70 13.03 15.92
N SER A 118 -0.89 11.97 15.78
CA SER A 118 0.43 11.84 16.42
C SER A 118 1.54 11.55 15.41
N LEU A 119 2.79 11.88 15.73
CA LEU A 119 3.96 11.42 14.97
C LEU A 119 3.77 9.92 14.66
N PRO A 120 3.90 9.48 13.39
CA PRO A 120 3.54 8.12 12.99
C PRO A 120 4.51 7.11 13.57
N LEU A 121 4.27 6.72 14.82
CA LEU A 121 4.98 5.65 15.50
C LEU A 121 4.60 4.33 14.84
N ARG A 122 5.59 3.66 14.23
CA ARG A 122 5.36 2.42 13.49
C ARG A 122 5.42 1.16 14.35
N ILE A 123 6.01 1.26 15.54
CA ILE A 123 6.12 0.14 16.49
C ILE A 123 5.80 0.59 17.91
N CYS A 124 5.31 -0.37 18.70
CA CYS A 124 5.13 -0.27 20.13
C CYS A 124 6.39 -0.74 20.88
N SER A 125 6.77 -0.04 21.94
CA SER A 125 7.92 -0.39 22.79
C SER A 125 7.58 -0.07 24.24
N LEU A 126 8.02 -0.90 25.16
CA LEU A 126 7.88 -0.66 26.60
C LEU A 126 8.89 0.39 27.07
N HIS A 127 10.16 0.22 26.68
CA HIS A 127 11.23 1.18 26.91
C HIS A 127 12.13 1.26 25.66
N SER A 128 12.46 2.48 25.24
CA SER A 128 13.40 2.68 24.12
C SER A 128 14.85 2.36 24.53
N ASN A 129 15.15 2.49 25.83
CA ASN A 129 16.50 2.43 26.40
C ASN A 129 17.46 3.47 25.78
N LEU A 130 16.88 4.55 25.24
CA LEU A 130 17.56 5.76 24.86
C LEU A 130 17.37 6.79 25.95
N TYR A 131 18.48 7.32 26.45
CA TYR A 131 18.45 8.35 27.46
C TYR A 131 18.90 9.68 26.88
N ARG A 132 18.37 10.76 27.44
CA ARG A 132 18.80 12.14 27.19
C ARG A 132 18.89 12.89 28.52
N ARG A 133 19.84 13.80 28.63
CA ARG A 133 19.86 14.79 29.72
C ARG A 133 18.79 15.86 29.47
N ALA A 134 17.93 16.08 30.45
CA ALA A 134 16.94 17.14 30.50
C ALA A 134 17.22 17.97 31.77
N VAL A 135 18.08 18.99 31.61
CA VAL A 135 18.61 19.79 32.71
C VAL A 135 19.28 18.89 33.75
N THR A 136 18.77 18.81 34.97
CA THR A 136 19.32 18.00 36.06
C THR A 136 18.89 16.54 36.03
N SER A 137 17.95 16.17 35.14
CA SER A 137 17.35 14.82 35.13
C SER A 137 17.81 13.98 33.94
N THR A 138 17.98 12.68 34.17
CA THR A 138 18.26 11.69 33.12
C THR A 138 16.97 10.96 32.78
N VAL A 139 16.44 11.19 31.57
CA VAL A 139 15.12 10.73 31.16
C VAL A 139 15.25 9.63 30.11
N ASN A 140 14.58 8.48 30.33
CA ASN A 140 14.39 7.47 29.29
C ASN A 140 13.36 8.01 28.30
N LEU A 141 13.75 8.16 27.04
CA LEU A 141 12.90 8.72 26.01
C LEU A 141 11.73 7.77 25.74
N ASN A 142 10.52 8.32 25.79
CA ASN A 142 9.36 7.61 25.24
C ASN A 142 9.55 7.39 23.73
N THR A 143 8.75 6.52 23.15
CA THR A 143 8.86 6.13 21.73
C THR A 143 8.77 7.33 20.78
N GLY A 144 7.96 8.35 21.11
CA GLY A 144 7.84 9.60 20.33
C GLY A 144 9.13 10.42 20.30
N SER A 145 9.64 10.78 21.48
CA SER A 145 10.88 11.55 21.61
C SER A 145 12.11 10.77 21.13
N ALA A 146 12.09 9.44 21.21
CA ALA A 146 13.12 8.58 20.64
C ALA A 146 13.13 8.65 19.10
N LEU A 147 11.95 8.65 18.45
CA LEU A 147 11.85 8.82 16.99
C LEU A 147 12.39 10.18 16.53
N GLU A 148 12.07 11.24 17.28
CA GLU A 148 12.59 12.58 17.01
C GLU A 148 14.12 12.62 17.08
N LEU A 149 14.71 12.04 18.12
CA LEU A 149 16.17 11.94 18.24
C LEU A 149 16.81 11.18 17.07
N LEU A 150 16.22 10.06 16.66
CA LEU A 150 16.70 9.28 15.51
C LEU A 150 16.68 10.11 14.22
N ARG A 151 15.59 10.81 13.94
CA ARG A 151 15.46 11.69 12.76
C ARG A 151 16.42 12.87 12.82
N GLU A 152 16.59 13.48 14.00
CA GLU A 152 17.53 14.55 14.24
C GLU A 152 18.96 14.12 13.87
N LYS A 153 19.44 13.01 14.44
CA LYS A 153 20.78 12.46 14.18
C LYS A 153 20.96 11.99 12.73
N GLN A 154 19.94 11.36 12.12
CA GLN A 154 19.96 10.96 10.71
C GLN A 154 20.14 12.18 9.78
N SER A 155 19.38 13.26 10.02
CA SER A 155 19.46 14.49 9.21
C SER A 155 20.82 15.20 9.34
N ARG A 156 21.48 15.09 10.49
CA ARG A 156 22.83 15.64 10.71
C ARG A 156 23.88 14.83 9.96
N ALA A 157 23.76 13.50 10.00
CA ALA A 157 24.68 12.61 9.29
C ALA A 157 24.59 12.77 7.75
N GLN A 158 23.40 12.96 7.20
CA GLN A 158 23.18 13.11 5.75
C GLN A 158 23.69 14.44 5.18
N ARG A 159 23.75 15.51 5.98
CA ARG A 159 24.22 16.83 5.53
C ARG A 159 25.74 16.92 5.35
N GLY A 160 26.48 15.89 5.77
CA GLY A 160 27.95 15.93 5.82
C GLY A 160 28.45 16.98 6.82
N SER A 161 29.67 16.82 7.32
CA SER A 161 30.30 17.79 8.20
C SER A 161 30.75 19.04 7.42
N LEU A 162 29.81 19.74 6.75
CA LEU A 162 29.99 21.13 6.36
C LEU A 162 29.42 21.95 7.51
N GLY A 163 30.30 22.68 8.20
CA GLY A 163 29.99 23.46 9.40
C GLY A 163 28.73 24.31 9.22
N VAL A 164 27.61 23.81 9.74
CA VAL A 164 26.37 24.56 9.86
C VAL A 164 26.44 25.25 11.22
N LYS A 165 26.69 26.57 11.17
CA LYS A 165 26.34 27.51 12.25
C LYS A 165 24.99 27.10 12.82
N GLU A 166 24.95 26.92 14.13
CA GLU A 166 23.75 26.65 14.94
C GLU A 166 22.50 27.31 14.34
N LEU A 167 21.66 26.52 13.66
CA LEU A 167 20.36 27.00 13.23
C LEU A 167 19.42 26.96 14.44
N SER A 168 19.34 28.12 15.09
CA SER A 168 18.21 28.66 15.84
C SER A 168 17.61 27.74 16.90
N SER A 169 18.15 27.83 18.12
CA SER A 169 17.33 27.80 19.31
C SER A 169 16.26 28.89 19.20
N GLN A 170 15.00 28.51 19.43
CA GLN A 170 13.94 29.47 19.66
C GLN A 170 14.38 30.43 20.77
N LYS A 171 14.15 31.74 20.55
CA LYS A 171 14.50 32.82 21.47
C LYS A 171 14.01 32.53 22.90
N VAL A 172 14.93 32.08 23.74
CA VAL A 172 14.88 32.05 25.21
C VAL A 172 16.00 32.99 25.66
N PRO A 173 15.85 33.80 26.74
CA PRO A 173 16.80 34.85 27.04
C PRO A 173 18.21 34.31 27.32
N ASP A 174 19.21 35.00 26.78
CA ASP A 174 20.67 34.72 26.68
C ASP A 174 21.38 34.32 27.99
N ARG A 175 20.72 34.43 29.14
CA ARG A 175 21.32 34.20 30.47
C ARG A 175 21.44 32.71 30.81
N ASP A 176 20.44 31.92 30.44
CA ASP A 176 20.37 30.49 30.79
C ASP A 176 21.43 29.65 30.05
N ILE A 177 21.89 30.10 28.87
CA ILE A 177 22.92 29.42 28.07
C ILE A 177 24.31 29.61 28.69
N GLN A 178 24.59 30.80 29.23
CA GLN A 178 25.88 31.10 29.86
C GLN A 178 26.10 30.29 31.14
N GLU A 179 25.07 30.16 31.99
CA GLU A 179 25.17 29.43 33.26
C GLU A 179 25.43 27.92 33.06
N GLU A 180 24.86 27.31 32.01
CA GLU A 180 25.13 25.90 31.66
C GLU A 180 26.57 25.68 31.17
N GLU A 181 27.11 26.60 30.37
CA GLU A 181 28.50 26.51 29.92
C GLU A 181 29.48 26.76 31.07
N ASP A 182 29.18 27.70 31.98
CA ASP A 182 29.97 27.94 33.19
C ASP A 182 30.04 26.69 34.09
N MET A 183 28.94 25.92 34.21
CA MET A 183 28.92 24.64 34.93
C MET A 183 29.78 23.58 34.22
N ARG A 184 29.77 23.54 32.89
CA ARG A 184 30.63 22.64 32.11
C ARG A 184 32.11 22.97 32.27
N ILE A 185 32.47 24.26 32.24
CA ILE A 185 33.84 24.73 32.48
C ILE A 185 34.28 24.35 33.90
N SER A 186 33.44 24.59 34.90
CA SER A 186 33.73 24.22 36.30
C SER A 186 33.96 22.72 36.49
N ALA A 187 33.20 21.88 35.77
CA ALA A 187 33.40 20.43 35.78
C ALA A 187 34.69 20.01 35.06
N SER A 188 35.06 20.70 33.97
CA SER A 188 36.36 20.52 33.29
C SER A 188 37.52 20.89 34.21
N ASP A 189 37.44 22.00 34.95
CA ASP A 189 38.45 22.41 35.92
C ASP A 189 38.61 21.37 37.04
N LEU A 190 37.49 20.82 37.54
CA LEU A 190 37.51 19.71 38.49
C LEU A 190 38.21 18.48 37.90
N PHE A 191 37.97 18.17 36.63
CA PHE A 191 38.60 17.05 35.92
C PHE A 191 40.12 17.22 35.78
N GLN A 192 40.63 18.45 35.73
CA GLN A 192 42.07 18.72 35.67
C GLN A 192 42.76 18.61 37.04
N LYS A 193 42.06 18.74 38.17
CA LYS A 193 42.64 18.57 39.51
C LYS A 193 43.16 17.14 39.71
N ASP A 194 44.13 16.98 40.62
CA ASP A 194 44.64 15.65 41.04
C ASP A 194 44.29 15.30 42.49
N LYS A 195 43.91 16.30 43.30
CA LYS A 195 43.60 16.16 44.72
C LYS A 195 42.33 16.91 45.07
N LEU A 196 41.51 16.30 45.93
CA LEU A 196 40.31 16.88 46.53
C LEU A 196 40.35 16.72 48.05
N THR A 197 39.70 17.63 48.78
CA THR A 197 39.61 17.53 50.24
C THR A 197 38.28 16.89 50.66
N TYR A 198 38.32 16.00 51.66
CA TYR A 198 37.11 15.41 52.21
C TYR A 198 36.19 16.49 52.80
N LYS A 199 34.91 16.48 52.41
CA LYS A 199 33.90 17.53 52.66
C LYS A 199 34.21 18.89 52.04
N GLU A 200 35.10 18.96 51.05
CA GLU A 200 35.18 20.13 50.17
C GLU A 200 33.84 20.31 49.47
N LYS A 201 33.31 21.54 49.49
CA LYS A 201 32.06 21.88 48.81
C LYS A 201 32.35 22.41 47.42
N LEU A 202 31.80 21.76 46.40
CA LEU A 202 31.95 22.21 45.01
C LEU A 202 31.14 23.49 44.75
N ASN A 203 31.66 24.34 43.87
CA ASN A 203 31.09 25.63 43.50
C ASN A 203 30.03 25.56 42.38
N PHE A 204 29.68 24.36 41.91
CA PHE A 204 28.68 24.15 40.86
C PHE A 204 27.70 23.01 41.21
N THR A 205 26.63 22.87 40.43
CA THR A 205 25.54 21.90 40.62
C THR A 205 25.45 20.89 39.49
N GLU A 206 24.56 19.91 39.65
CA GLU A 206 24.09 19.11 38.52
C GLU A 206 23.45 20.01 37.46
N SER A 207 23.66 19.67 36.20
CA SER A 207 23.21 20.43 35.03
C SER A 207 23.05 19.49 33.84
N THR A 208 22.73 20.02 32.65
CA THR A 208 22.70 19.22 31.43
C THR A 208 24.02 18.50 31.16
N HIS A 209 25.14 19.05 31.63
CA HIS A 209 26.51 18.54 31.44
C HIS A 209 27.13 17.90 32.68
N VAL A 210 26.48 17.94 33.85
CA VAL A 210 27.07 17.47 35.11
C VAL A 210 26.08 16.61 35.89
N GLU A 211 26.52 15.44 36.36
CA GLU A 211 25.75 14.59 37.27
C GLU A 211 26.62 14.13 38.47
N PHE A 212 26.08 14.25 39.68
CA PHE A 212 26.73 13.81 40.92
C PHE A 212 26.10 12.51 41.43
N LYS A 213 26.95 11.57 41.86
CA LYS A 213 26.48 10.33 42.49
C LYS A 213 27.31 9.96 43.70
N ARG A 214 26.64 9.74 44.84
CA ARG A 214 27.30 9.31 46.07
C ARG A 214 27.40 7.79 46.20
N PHE A 215 28.50 7.33 46.77
CA PHE A 215 28.67 5.93 47.19
C PHE A 215 27.94 5.65 48.51
N THR A 216 26.68 5.24 48.46
CA THR A 216 25.87 4.96 49.66
C THR A 216 25.91 3.49 50.11
N THR A 217 26.26 2.56 49.21
CA THR A 217 26.22 1.10 49.46
C THR A 217 27.60 0.46 49.57
N LYS A 218 27.70 -0.69 50.26
CA LYS A 218 28.95 -1.50 50.32
C LYS A 218 29.34 -2.12 48.96
N LYS A 219 28.38 -2.29 48.03
CA LYS A 219 28.60 -2.86 46.68
C LYS A 219 28.79 -1.76 45.64
N ILE A 220 29.97 -1.14 45.59
CA ILE A 220 30.24 0.02 44.72
C ILE A 220 30.26 -0.37 43.24
N VAL A 221 31.09 -1.36 42.86
CA VAL A 221 31.25 -1.78 41.45
C VAL A 221 29.94 -2.27 40.81
N PRO A 222 29.13 -3.14 41.43
CA PRO A 222 27.85 -3.56 40.85
C PRO A 222 26.87 -2.41 40.61
N ARG A 223 26.84 -1.42 41.51
CA ARG A 223 25.95 -0.27 41.40
C ARG A 223 26.38 0.67 40.28
N ILE A 224 27.69 0.81 40.05
CA ILE A 224 28.21 1.55 38.88
C ILE A 224 27.80 0.83 37.60
N LYS A 225 27.97 -0.50 37.51
CA LYS A 225 27.56 -1.29 36.33
C LYS A 225 26.08 -1.13 36.00
N GLU A 226 25.22 -0.98 37.02
CA GLU A 226 23.78 -0.76 36.84
C GLU A 226 23.45 0.66 36.37
N MET A 227 24.08 1.69 36.95
CA MET A 227 23.72 3.10 36.67
C MET A 227 24.45 3.70 35.46
N LEU A 228 25.71 3.31 35.24
CA LEU A 228 26.61 3.91 34.25
C LEU A 228 26.03 3.90 32.82
N PRO A 229 25.44 2.80 32.31
CA PRO A 229 24.85 2.77 30.97
C PRO A 229 23.83 3.88 30.70
N HIS A 230 22.98 4.17 31.69
CA HIS A 230 21.93 5.19 31.56
C HIS A 230 22.52 6.59 31.39
N TYR A 231 23.55 6.92 32.18
CA TYR A 231 24.19 8.24 32.12
C TYR A 231 25.07 8.40 30.89
N VAL A 232 25.80 7.35 30.48
CA VAL A 232 26.62 7.40 29.27
C VAL A 232 25.74 7.55 28.03
N SER A 233 24.65 6.80 27.93
CA SER A 233 23.64 7.01 26.87
C SER A 233 23.09 8.44 26.90
N ALA A 234 22.76 8.97 28.08
CA ALA A 234 22.23 10.32 28.23
C ALA A 234 23.17 11.42 27.74
N PHE A 235 24.44 11.37 28.15
CA PHE A 235 25.45 12.37 27.77
C PHE A 235 25.87 12.24 26.30
N ALA A 236 26.05 11.02 25.81
CA ALA A 236 26.43 10.77 24.42
C ALA A 236 25.36 11.24 23.43
N ASN A 237 24.07 11.05 23.77
CA ASN A 237 22.95 11.50 22.95
C ASN A 237 22.68 13.01 23.03
N THR A 238 23.28 13.73 23.99
CA THR A 238 23.25 15.19 24.10
C THR A 238 24.57 15.82 23.62
N LEU A 239 25.11 16.77 24.38
CA LEU A 239 26.29 17.57 24.08
C LEU A 239 27.52 17.10 24.89
N GLY A 240 27.48 15.86 25.42
CA GLY A 240 28.49 15.34 26.33
C GLY A 240 28.39 15.92 27.75
N GLY A 241 29.21 15.41 28.66
CA GLY A 241 29.24 15.85 30.05
C GLY A 241 30.13 15.01 30.97
N TYR A 242 29.99 15.26 32.28
CA TYR A 242 30.80 14.69 33.35
C TYR A 242 29.91 13.98 34.38
N LEU A 243 30.16 12.68 34.57
CA LEU A 243 29.57 11.89 35.64
C LEU A 243 30.59 11.75 36.77
N ILE A 244 30.26 12.30 37.94
CA ILE A 244 31.18 12.38 39.08
C ILE A 244 30.66 11.52 40.23
N PHE A 245 31.35 10.40 40.47
CA PHE A 245 31.08 9.50 41.57
C PHE A 245 31.90 9.84 42.82
N GLY A 246 31.23 9.95 43.96
CA GLY A 246 31.80 10.32 45.26
C GLY A 246 31.41 11.71 45.74
N VAL A 247 30.49 12.39 45.07
CA VAL A 247 29.95 13.71 45.48
C VAL A 247 28.47 13.56 45.84
N ASP A 248 28.05 14.22 46.91
CA ASP A 248 26.64 14.27 47.33
C ASP A 248 25.89 15.31 46.48
N ASP A 249 24.78 14.90 45.88
CA ASP A 249 23.93 15.74 45.02
C ASP A 249 23.28 16.91 45.79
N LYS A 250 22.89 16.67 47.05
CA LYS A 250 22.24 17.67 47.90
C LYS A 250 23.22 18.62 48.57
N SER A 251 24.25 18.10 49.24
CA SER A 251 25.21 18.95 49.96
C SER A 251 26.31 19.52 49.07
N LYS A 252 26.54 18.93 47.89
CA LYS A 252 27.64 19.24 46.96
C LYS A 252 29.02 18.98 47.57
N GLU A 253 29.09 18.17 48.62
CA GLU A 253 30.32 17.85 49.33
C GLU A 253 31.00 16.60 48.75
N VAL A 254 32.33 16.64 48.70
CA VAL A 254 33.17 15.50 48.29
C VAL A 254 33.27 14.48 49.43
N PHE A 255 32.74 13.28 49.22
CA PHE A 255 32.88 12.14 50.14
C PHE A 255 33.87 11.09 49.63
N GLY A 256 33.92 10.86 48.32
CA GLY A 256 34.68 9.77 47.71
C GLY A 256 34.22 8.37 48.16
N CYS A 257 34.99 7.36 47.79
CA CYS A 257 34.92 6.00 48.34
C CYS A 257 36.17 5.71 49.17
N LYS A 258 36.02 5.08 50.33
CA LYS A 258 37.17 4.71 51.18
C LYS A 258 38.17 3.85 50.41
N LYS A 259 39.47 4.12 50.56
CA LYS A 259 40.55 3.43 49.83
C LYS A 259 40.52 1.90 49.98
N GLU A 260 40.04 1.38 51.11
CA GLU A 260 40.00 -0.08 51.35
C GLU A 260 38.88 -0.80 50.59
N LYS A 261 37.91 -0.07 50.03
CA LYS A 261 36.70 -0.65 49.42
C LYS A 261 36.78 -0.84 47.92
N VAL A 262 37.69 -0.15 47.24
CA VAL A 262 37.74 -0.11 45.77
C VAL A 262 39.20 -0.02 45.32
N ASN A 263 39.57 -0.89 44.40
CA ASN A 263 40.83 -0.77 43.65
C ASN A 263 40.60 0.18 42.45
N PRO A 264 41.35 1.30 42.33
CA PRO A 264 41.22 2.26 41.23
C PRO A 264 41.37 1.67 39.82
N ASP A 265 42.35 0.79 39.61
CA ASP A 265 42.62 0.20 38.29
C ASP A 265 41.52 -0.77 37.88
N LEU A 266 41.03 -1.56 38.84
CA LEU A 266 39.88 -2.43 38.64
C LEU A 266 38.63 -1.62 38.31
N LEU A 267 38.41 -0.49 39.01
CA LEU A 267 37.27 0.38 38.75
C LEU A 267 37.30 0.96 37.34
N LYS A 268 38.46 1.47 36.91
CA LYS A 268 38.66 2.02 35.57
C LYS A 268 38.40 0.98 34.49
N LYS A 269 38.97 -0.22 34.63
CA LYS A 269 38.75 -1.34 33.70
C LYS A 269 37.28 -1.78 33.64
N GLU A 270 36.57 -1.75 34.76
CA GLU A 270 35.15 -2.11 34.80
C GLU A 270 34.25 -1.04 34.17
N ILE A 271 34.62 0.24 34.27
CA ILE A 271 33.94 1.34 33.55
C ILE A 271 34.16 1.20 32.05
N GLU A 272 35.41 0.98 31.62
CA GLU A 272 35.77 0.76 30.21
C GLU A 272 34.98 -0.41 29.61
N ASN A 273 35.03 -1.59 30.25
CA ASN A 273 34.27 -2.77 29.85
C ASN A 273 32.75 -2.55 29.80
N CYS A 274 32.21 -1.65 30.63
CA CYS A 274 30.78 -1.37 30.68
C CYS A 274 30.36 -0.45 29.52
N ILE A 275 31.18 0.54 29.17
CA ILE A 275 30.91 1.50 28.09
C ILE A 275 31.10 0.86 26.72
N GLU A 276 32.13 0.04 26.54
CA GLU A 276 32.39 -0.66 25.27
C GLU A 276 31.28 -1.65 24.88
N LYS A 277 30.51 -2.15 25.85
CA LYS A 277 29.37 -3.06 25.62
C LYS A 277 28.07 -2.36 25.28
N LEU A 278 28.03 -1.02 25.32
CA LEU A 278 26.81 -0.28 25.05
C LEU A 278 26.40 -0.41 23.58
N PRO A 279 25.14 -0.75 23.28
CA PRO A 279 24.70 -0.83 21.90
C PRO A 279 24.70 0.56 21.25
N THR A 280 25.28 0.66 20.06
CA THR A 280 25.27 1.89 19.26
C THR A 280 24.58 1.67 17.91
N PHE A 281 23.98 2.72 17.36
CA PHE A 281 23.47 2.72 15.99
C PHE A 281 24.09 3.87 15.22
N HIS A 282 24.56 3.59 14.00
CA HIS A 282 25.30 4.53 13.17
C HIS A 282 24.53 4.93 11.91
N PHE A 283 24.36 6.23 11.73
CA PHE A 283 23.95 6.83 10.45
C PHE A 283 25.15 7.27 9.60
N CYS A 284 26.31 7.46 10.22
CA CYS A 284 27.55 7.86 9.54
C CYS A 284 28.37 6.65 9.05
N CYS A 285 29.23 6.88 8.07
CA CYS A 285 30.12 5.86 7.52
C CYS A 285 31.29 5.50 8.46
N GLU A 286 31.71 6.45 9.30
CA GLU A 286 32.91 6.33 10.16
C GLU A 286 32.76 5.31 11.30
N LYS A 287 31.52 5.06 11.74
CA LYS A 287 31.18 4.11 12.81
C LYS A 287 32.10 4.20 14.06
N PRO A 288 32.29 5.40 14.66
CA PRO A 288 33.19 5.58 15.79
C PRO A 288 32.67 4.88 17.05
N GLN A 289 33.57 4.51 17.95
CA GLN A 289 33.18 4.09 19.29
C GLN A 289 32.80 5.30 20.17
N VAL A 290 32.14 5.04 21.30
CA VAL A 290 31.81 6.08 22.27
C VAL A 290 33.12 6.59 22.89
N HIS A 291 33.42 7.88 22.72
CA HIS A 291 34.62 8.48 23.29
C HIS A 291 34.37 8.89 24.74
N PHE A 292 35.20 8.40 25.65
CA PHE A 292 35.12 8.72 27.07
C PHE A 292 36.51 8.72 27.70
N THR A 293 36.67 9.52 28.76
CA THR A 293 37.88 9.55 29.58
C THR A 293 37.52 9.35 31.04
N THR A 294 38.17 8.39 31.70
CA THR A 294 37.98 8.13 33.14
C THR A 294 39.19 8.60 33.94
N LYS A 295 38.96 9.47 34.93
CA LYS A 295 39.98 9.95 35.87
C LYS A 295 39.60 9.59 37.31
N ILE A 296 40.60 9.15 38.08
CA ILE A 296 40.46 8.90 39.51
C ILE A 296 41.17 10.01 40.27
N LEU A 297 40.43 10.71 41.14
CA LEU A 297 40.91 11.82 41.95
C LEU A 297 41.11 11.38 43.40
N ASN A 298 42.27 11.72 43.97
CA ASN A 298 42.61 11.36 45.35
C ASN A 298 41.93 12.30 46.34
N VAL A 299 41.19 11.75 47.31
CA VAL A 299 40.53 12.50 48.38
C VAL A 299 41.35 12.41 49.64
N TYR A 300 41.73 13.56 50.21
CA TYR A 300 42.51 13.65 51.44
C TYR A 300 41.65 14.11 52.63
N GLN A 301 41.87 13.50 53.79
CA GLN A 301 41.30 13.92 55.06
C GLN A 301 42.46 14.18 56.02
N LYS A 302 42.66 15.45 56.43
CA LYS A 302 43.80 15.86 57.28
C LYS A 302 45.15 15.38 56.72
N ASP A 303 45.39 15.65 55.43
CA ASP A 303 46.60 15.25 54.68
C ASP A 303 46.86 13.75 54.52
N VAL A 304 45.94 12.89 54.98
CA VAL A 304 45.98 11.44 54.75
C VAL A 304 45.05 11.07 53.60
N LEU A 305 45.53 10.20 52.68
CA LEU A 305 44.69 9.64 51.62
C LEU A 305 43.52 8.87 52.25
N TYR A 306 42.32 9.43 52.10
CA TYR A 306 41.06 8.88 52.59
C TYR A 306 40.44 7.92 51.57
N GLY A 307 40.47 8.30 50.30
CA GLY A 307 39.67 7.62 49.29
C GLY A 307 39.78 8.21 47.90
N TYR A 308 38.83 7.83 47.04
CA TYR A 308 38.84 8.18 45.62
C TYR A 308 37.49 8.73 45.16
N VAL A 309 37.54 9.74 44.29
CA VAL A 309 36.43 10.19 43.44
C VAL A 309 36.70 9.70 42.02
N CYS A 310 35.67 9.19 41.34
CA CYS A 310 35.79 8.75 39.95
C CYS A 310 34.99 9.70 39.05
N VAL A 311 35.66 10.28 38.06
CA VAL A 311 35.04 11.17 37.08
C VAL A 311 35.10 10.50 35.71
N VAL A 312 33.95 10.38 35.06
CA VAL A 312 33.81 9.87 33.70
C VAL A 312 33.35 11.02 32.82
N GLN A 313 34.23 11.49 31.94
CA GLN A 313 33.91 12.46 30.90
C GLN A 313 33.41 11.69 29.66
N VAL A 314 32.23 12.02 29.17
CA VAL A 314 31.63 11.44 27.97
C VAL A 314 31.50 12.53 26.91
N GLU A 315 32.05 12.28 25.73
CA GLU A 315 31.97 13.23 24.62
C GLU A 315 30.64 13.09 23.86
N PRO A 316 30.18 14.16 23.17
CA PRO A 316 29.01 14.06 22.31
C PRO A 316 29.21 13.03 21.20
N PHE A 317 28.22 12.18 20.97
CA PHE A 317 28.28 11.15 19.96
C PHE A 317 27.55 11.57 18.69
N CYS A 318 28.15 11.31 17.52
CA CYS A 318 27.61 11.76 16.22
C CYS A 318 26.29 11.07 15.86
N CYS A 319 26.08 9.83 16.33
CA CYS A 319 24.86 9.05 16.07
C CYS A 319 24.09 8.80 17.39
N VAL A 320 23.79 7.54 17.73
CA VAL A 320 22.94 7.20 18.89
C VAL A 320 23.54 6.09 19.73
N VAL A 321 23.52 6.26 21.05
CA VAL A 321 23.98 5.29 22.05
C VAL A 321 22.81 4.85 22.93
N PHE A 322 22.59 3.55 23.06
CA PHE A 322 21.59 2.96 23.94
C PHE A 322 22.22 2.54 25.26
N SER A 323 21.44 2.57 26.35
CA SER A 323 21.90 2.01 27.62
C SER A 323 21.83 0.47 27.62
N GLU A 324 20.88 -0.09 26.87
CA GLU A 324 20.68 -1.52 26.63
C GLU A 324 19.88 -1.68 25.34
N THR A 325 19.77 -2.89 24.79
CA THR A 325 18.83 -3.19 23.69
C THR A 325 17.41 -2.73 24.06
N PRO A 326 16.62 -2.16 23.14
CA PRO A 326 15.26 -1.72 23.42
C PRO A 326 14.36 -2.82 23.98
N ASP A 327 13.47 -2.45 24.89
CA ASP A 327 12.39 -3.32 25.39
C ASP A 327 11.22 -3.29 24.42
N SER A 328 11.42 -3.96 23.29
CA SER A 328 10.42 -4.14 22.25
C SER A 328 10.52 -5.54 21.69
N TRP A 329 9.37 -6.15 21.41
CA TRP A 329 9.27 -7.54 20.99
C TRP A 329 8.50 -7.65 19.68
N ILE A 330 8.75 -8.73 18.95
CA ILE A 330 8.09 -9.08 17.69
C ILE A 330 7.92 -10.59 17.60
N MET A 331 6.91 -11.05 16.88
CA MET A 331 6.77 -12.47 16.53
C MET A 331 7.76 -12.83 15.41
N ARG A 332 8.61 -13.83 15.63
CA ARG A 332 9.45 -14.48 14.61
C ARG A 332 9.40 -15.99 14.81
N ASP A 333 9.18 -16.74 13.72
CA ASP A 333 9.14 -18.21 13.73
C ASP A 333 8.23 -18.77 14.85
N ASN A 334 7.02 -18.21 14.98
CA ASN A 334 6.04 -18.54 16.02
C ASN A 334 6.50 -18.33 17.48
N SER A 335 7.57 -17.55 17.68
CA SER A 335 8.13 -17.25 19.00
C SER A 335 8.21 -15.74 19.26
N VAL A 336 8.09 -15.36 20.54
CA VAL A 336 8.26 -13.98 20.99
C VAL A 336 9.75 -13.67 21.08
N THR A 337 10.24 -12.78 20.22
CA THR A 337 11.66 -12.40 20.15
C THR A 337 11.85 -10.92 20.47
N ARG A 338 12.92 -10.58 21.21
CA ARG A 338 13.28 -9.18 21.50
C ARG A 338 13.94 -8.59 20.24
N LEU A 339 13.57 -7.37 19.87
CA LEU A 339 14.18 -6.67 18.75
C LEU A 339 15.64 -6.29 19.06
N THR A 340 16.51 -6.43 18.06
CA THR A 340 17.86 -5.85 18.12
C THR A 340 17.79 -4.34 17.87
N VAL A 341 18.83 -3.60 18.23
CA VAL A 341 18.89 -2.14 18.01
C VAL A 341 18.71 -1.80 16.53
N GLU A 342 19.36 -2.54 15.64
CA GLU A 342 19.34 -2.31 14.20
C GLU A 342 17.92 -2.46 13.65
N HIS A 343 17.24 -3.56 14.00
CA HIS A 343 15.88 -3.81 13.55
C HIS A 343 14.89 -2.80 14.16
N TRP A 344 15.05 -2.48 15.44
CA TRP A 344 14.20 -1.50 16.12
C TRP A 344 14.30 -0.12 15.47
N VAL A 345 15.52 0.38 15.21
CA VAL A 345 15.74 1.66 14.53
C VAL A 345 15.19 1.64 13.10
N ALA A 346 15.42 0.56 12.35
CA ALA A 346 14.90 0.42 10.99
C ALA A 346 13.37 0.50 10.95
N MET A 347 12.68 -0.21 11.85
CA MET A 347 11.22 -0.16 11.96
C MET A 347 10.71 1.22 12.41
N MET A 348 11.37 1.86 13.38
CA MET A 348 11.05 3.21 13.84
C MET A 348 11.13 4.26 12.71
N LEU A 349 12.18 4.17 11.88
CA LEU A 349 12.39 5.08 10.75
C LEU A 349 11.59 4.70 9.49
N GLY A 350 10.98 3.51 9.46
CA GLY A 350 10.24 3.02 8.30
C GLY A 350 11.12 2.53 7.15
N VAL A 351 12.37 2.17 7.42
CA VAL A 351 13.31 1.59 6.46
C VAL A 351 13.17 0.07 6.54
N GLN A 352 12.77 -0.62 5.45
CA GLN A 352 12.78 -2.08 5.47
C GLN A 352 14.23 -2.57 5.62
N SER A 353 14.49 -3.41 6.62
CA SER A 353 15.73 -4.18 6.67
C SER A 353 15.66 -5.24 5.57
N ALA A 354 16.48 -5.10 4.53
CA ALA A 354 16.78 -6.22 3.65
C ALA A 354 17.42 -7.33 4.51
N THR A 355 16.60 -8.27 4.98
CA THR A 355 17.08 -9.40 5.76
C THR A 355 17.38 -10.53 4.78
N SER A 356 18.69 -10.68 4.55
CA SER A 356 19.42 -11.90 4.18
C SER A 356 18.58 -13.17 3.98
N SER A 357 18.32 -13.48 2.70
CA SER A 357 18.15 -14.86 2.23
C SER A 357 19.51 -15.55 2.26
N LEU A 358 19.77 -16.35 3.29
CA LEU A 358 20.84 -17.35 3.27
C LEU A 358 20.24 -18.71 3.63
N THR A 359 19.90 -19.47 2.59
CA THR A 359 20.05 -20.92 2.50
C THR A 359 19.93 -21.33 1.02
N THR A 360 21.11 -21.49 0.43
CA THR A 360 21.57 -22.32 -0.72
C THR A 360 20.56 -23.02 -1.65
N ASP A 361 20.71 -22.68 -2.94
CA ASP A 361 20.84 -23.51 -4.14
C ASP A 361 19.77 -24.55 -4.53
N SER A 362 18.99 -24.21 -5.57
CA SER A 362 18.82 -25.06 -6.77
C SER A 362 18.36 -24.24 -7.99
N SER A 363 19.34 -23.96 -8.84
CA SER A 363 19.31 -23.65 -10.29
C SER A 363 17.98 -23.45 -11.03
N PHE A 364 17.74 -22.22 -11.53
CA PHE A 364 17.23 -21.97 -12.89
C PHE A 364 17.82 -20.65 -13.45
N PRO A 365 18.28 -20.59 -14.72
CA PRO A 365 18.94 -19.39 -15.27
C PRO A 365 17.99 -18.45 -16.02
N MET A 366 18.29 -17.16 -15.83
CA MET A 366 18.25 -16.04 -16.79
C MET A 366 16.98 -15.18 -17.00
N SER A 367 17.19 -13.92 -16.61
CA SER A 367 16.86 -12.66 -17.33
C SER A 367 15.56 -11.94 -16.96
N ALA A 368 15.61 -11.17 -15.88
CA ALA A 368 14.82 -9.94 -15.73
C ALA A 368 15.79 -8.78 -15.38
N PRO A 369 15.68 -7.60 -16.03
CA PRO A 369 16.51 -6.45 -15.70
C PRO A 369 16.11 -5.87 -14.34
N ALA A 370 17.12 -5.41 -13.59
CA ALA A 370 16.99 -4.87 -12.24
C ALA A 370 16.03 -3.67 -12.16
N PRO A 371 15.13 -3.58 -11.16
CA PRO A 371 14.50 -2.32 -10.80
C PRO A 371 15.47 -1.52 -9.93
N SER A 372 15.94 -0.40 -10.45
CA SER A 372 16.68 0.62 -9.71
C SER A 372 15.77 1.33 -8.69
N ALA A 373 16.23 1.33 -7.44
CA ALA A 373 15.98 2.30 -6.35
C ALA A 373 14.83 3.32 -6.51
N LEU A 374 13.67 3.05 -5.91
CA LEU A 374 12.95 3.89 -4.93
C LEU A 374 11.57 3.27 -4.65
N GLY A 375 11.21 3.14 -3.36
CA GLY A 375 9.83 2.96 -2.93
C GLY A 375 9.35 1.50 -2.78
N SER A 376 8.73 1.23 -1.65
CA SER A 376 7.88 0.05 -1.39
C SER A 376 6.90 -0.23 -2.53
N PRO A 377 6.29 -1.43 -2.61
CA PRO A 377 4.99 -1.56 -3.28
C PRO A 377 3.92 -0.91 -2.37
N SER A 378 3.99 0.40 -2.20
CA SER A 378 2.88 1.20 -1.72
C SER A 378 1.83 1.17 -2.83
N SER A 379 0.58 0.85 -2.47
CA SER A 379 -0.56 1.04 -3.38
C SER A 379 -0.44 2.39 -4.11
N PRO A 380 -0.81 2.48 -5.39
CA PRO A 380 -0.64 3.73 -6.14
C PRO A 380 -1.31 4.89 -5.40
N ILE A 381 -0.63 6.03 -5.27
CA ILE A 381 -1.08 7.17 -4.43
C ILE A 381 -2.52 7.56 -4.78
N LYS A 382 -2.86 7.52 -6.08
CA LYS A 382 -4.20 7.82 -6.60
C LYS A 382 -5.28 6.82 -6.15
N VAL A 383 -4.94 5.56 -5.91
CA VAL A 383 -5.89 4.56 -5.41
C VAL A 383 -6.34 4.90 -3.99
N LEU A 384 -5.43 5.42 -3.15
CA LEU A 384 -5.77 5.83 -1.78
C LEU A 384 -6.67 7.07 -1.77
N GLU A 385 -6.48 7.99 -2.72
CA GLU A 385 -7.34 9.18 -2.89
C GLU A 385 -8.76 8.80 -3.35
N LEU A 386 -8.88 7.84 -4.28
CA LEU A 386 -10.14 7.48 -4.95
C LEU A 386 -10.90 6.29 -4.31
N LYS A 387 -10.40 5.72 -3.21
CA LYS A 387 -11.02 4.54 -2.56
C LYS A 387 -12.48 4.73 -2.16
N GLY A 388 -12.86 5.93 -1.69
CA GLY A 388 -14.23 6.26 -1.28
C GLY A 388 -15.21 6.26 -2.46
N PRO A 389 -14.97 7.06 -3.52
CA PRO A 389 -15.77 7.02 -4.74
C PRO A 389 -15.86 5.63 -5.37
N LEU A 390 -14.76 4.86 -5.38
CA LEU A 390 -14.76 3.47 -5.88
C LEU A 390 -15.70 2.56 -5.08
N GLN A 391 -15.65 2.66 -3.75
CA GLN A 391 -16.52 1.90 -2.87
C GLN A 391 -17.99 2.21 -3.12
N GLN A 392 -18.34 3.48 -3.29
CA GLN A 392 -19.73 3.87 -3.56
C GLN A 392 -20.25 3.34 -4.91
N ARG A 393 -19.39 3.24 -5.94
CA ARG A 393 -19.80 2.75 -7.27
C ARG A 393 -20.01 1.23 -7.30
N LEU A 394 -19.11 0.45 -6.70
CA LEU A 394 -19.12 -1.01 -6.83
C LEU A 394 -19.71 -1.74 -5.61
N PHE A 395 -19.56 -1.16 -4.43
CA PHE A 395 -20.00 -1.72 -3.16
C PHE A 395 -20.83 -0.73 -2.34
N PRO A 396 -21.92 -0.15 -2.89
CA PRO A 396 -22.77 0.76 -2.14
C PRO A 396 -23.40 0.03 -0.95
N VAL A 397 -23.19 0.57 0.26
CA VAL A 397 -23.79 0.00 1.48
C VAL A 397 -25.26 0.43 1.54
N THR A 398 -26.15 -0.51 1.19
CA THR A 398 -27.62 -0.33 1.19
C THR A 398 -28.27 -1.16 2.30
N TRP A 399 -29.44 -0.73 2.78
CA TRP A 399 -30.14 -1.33 3.95
C TRP A 399 -31.19 -2.38 3.59
N GLU A 400 -31.29 -2.75 2.31
CA GLU A 400 -32.42 -3.53 1.79
C GLU A 400 -32.15 -5.04 1.85
N GLU A 401 -31.08 -5.53 1.19
CA GLU A 401 -30.74 -6.95 1.10
C GLU A 401 -29.23 -7.19 1.01
N ILE A 402 -28.79 -8.42 1.30
CA ILE A 402 -27.40 -8.83 1.07
C ILE A 402 -27.11 -8.91 -0.42
N GLN A 403 -26.10 -8.18 -0.87
CA GLN A 403 -25.69 -8.18 -2.28
C GLN A 403 -24.59 -9.21 -2.55
N PHE A 404 -24.72 -9.94 -3.66
CA PHE A 404 -23.72 -10.88 -4.14
C PHE A 404 -22.88 -10.24 -5.26
N LYS A 405 -21.57 -10.13 -5.07
CA LYS A 405 -20.65 -9.48 -6.01
C LYS A 405 -19.43 -10.38 -6.30
N PRO A 406 -18.81 -10.30 -7.49
CA PRO A 406 -19.34 -9.71 -8.73
C PRO A 406 -20.54 -10.48 -9.28
N GLU A 407 -21.55 -9.79 -9.82
CA GLU A 407 -22.80 -10.44 -10.28
C GLU A 407 -22.56 -11.45 -11.40
N SER A 408 -21.57 -11.21 -12.28
CA SER A 408 -21.28 -12.11 -13.39
C SER A 408 -20.66 -13.44 -12.92
N LEU A 409 -19.77 -13.39 -11.92
CA LEU A 409 -19.20 -14.60 -11.33
C LEU A 409 -20.25 -15.35 -10.51
N CYS A 410 -21.06 -14.65 -9.70
CA CYS A 410 -22.13 -15.27 -8.93
C CYS A 410 -23.11 -16.01 -9.83
N LYS A 411 -23.58 -15.36 -10.92
CA LYS A 411 -24.47 -15.99 -11.90
C LYS A 411 -23.88 -17.25 -12.51
N LYS A 412 -22.58 -17.22 -12.86
CA LYS A 412 -21.86 -18.38 -13.43
C LYS A 412 -21.70 -19.51 -12.40
N LEU A 413 -21.30 -19.19 -11.18
CA LEU A 413 -21.15 -20.18 -10.10
C LEU A 413 -22.50 -20.85 -9.76
N PHE A 414 -23.56 -20.07 -9.62
CA PHE A 414 -24.88 -20.60 -9.26
C PHE A 414 -25.52 -21.40 -10.40
N SER A 415 -25.22 -21.06 -11.67
CA SER A 415 -25.65 -21.86 -12.81
C SER A 415 -24.92 -23.20 -12.90
N ASP A 416 -23.60 -23.19 -12.66
CA ASP A 416 -22.75 -24.37 -12.79
C ASP A 416 -22.93 -25.34 -11.61
N HIS A 417 -23.27 -24.83 -10.42
CA HIS A 417 -23.36 -25.59 -9.18
C HIS A 417 -24.73 -25.41 -8.51
N LYS A 418 -25.68 -26.30 -8.86
CA LYS A 418 -27.03 -26.30 -8.30
C LYS A 418 -27.00 -26.43 -6.76
N GLY A 419 -27.74 -25.57 -6.08
CA GLY A 419 -27.85 -25.55 -4.61
C GLY A 419 -26.83 -24.66 -3.90
N LEU A 420 -25.81 -24.13 -4.59
CA LEU A 420 -24.83 -23.22 -3.99
C LEU A 420 -25.46 -21.91 -3.49
N GLU A 421 -26.37 -21.33 -4.28
CA GLU A 421 -27.06 -20.09 -3.90
C GLU A 421 -27.87 -20.26 -2.61
N GLU A 422 -28.67 -21.33 -2.52
CA GLU A 422 -29.50 -21.62 -1.35
C GLU A 422 -28.66 -22.04 -0.13
N LEU A 423 -27.56 -22.76 -0.35
CA LEU A 423 -26.58 -23.04 0.71
C LEU A 423 -26.04 -21.74 1.29
N MET A 424 -25.63 -20.79 0.44
CA MET A 424 -25.09 -19.50 0.88
C MET A 424 -26.15 -18.69 1.62
N LYS A 425 -27.37 -18.57 1.09
CA LYS A 425 -28.49 -17.88 1.76
C LYS A 425 -28.81 -18.49 3.14
N THR A 426 -28.73 -19.81 3.26
CA THR A 426 -28.95 -20.52 4.53
C THR A 426 -27.84 -20.23 5.54
N GLN A 427 -26.59 -20.18 5.09
CA GLN A 427 -25.41 -20.00 5.96
C GLN A 427 -25.20 -18.55 6.43
N ILE A 428 -25.63 -17.57 5.62
CA ILE A 428 -25.52 -16.14 5.99
C ILE A 428 -26.63 -15.69 6.94
N TYR A 429 -27.72 -16.44 7.08
CA TYR A 429 -28.79 -16.14 8.05
C TYR A 429 -28.23 -16.13 9.49
N PRO A 430 -28.55 -15.13 10.34
CA PRO A 430 -29.63 -14.14 10.24
C PRO A 430 -29.19 -12.77 9.68
N CYS A 431 -28.05 -12.66 8.99
CA CYS A 431 -27.61 -11.38 8.43
C CYS A 431 -28.61 -10.91 7.37
N SER A 432 -29.14 -9.70 7.52
CA SER A 432 -30.07 -9.10 6.57
C SER A 432 -29.42 -8.02 5.69
N GLN A 433 -28.29 -7.46 6.12
CA GLN A 433 -27.66 -6.29 5.50
C GLN A 433 -26.15 -6.51 5.38
N GLY A 434 -25.64 -6.45 4.16
CA GLY A 434 -24.24 -6.74 3.90
C GLY A 434 -23.92 -6.95 2.42
N ILE A 435 -22.69 -7.35 2.17
CA ILE A 435 -22.19 -7.73 0.85
C ILE A 435 -21.42 -9.05 1.00
N VAL A 436 -21.65 -9.98 0.07
CA VAL A 436 -20.87 -11.20 -0.08
C VAL A 436 -20.04 -11.08 -1.35
N ILE A 437 -18.72 -11.12 -1.19
CA ILE A 437 -17.77 -10.96 -2.30
C ILE A 437 -17.17 -12.31 -2.65
N PHE A 438 -17.59 -12.84 -3.80
CA PHE A 438 -17.10 -14.07 -4.38
C PHE A 438 -15.79 -13.86 -5.14
N SER A 439 -14.87 -14.80 -4.95
CA SER A 439 -13.68 -14.97 -5.79
C SER A 439 -13.52 -16.45 -6.12
N ARG A 440 -12.86 -16.76 -7.25
CA ARG A 440 -12.45 -18.14 -7.53
C ARG A 440 -11.37 -18.63 -6.57
N SER A 441 -10.60 -17.72 -5.97
CA SER A 441 -9.60 -18.03 -4.95
C SER A 441 -9.19 -16.73 -4.26
N TRP A 442 -9.75 -16.47 -3.09
CA TRP A 442 -9.31 -15.33 -2.26
C TRP A 442 -7.85 -15.52 -1.86
N ALA A 443 -7.35 -16.76 -1.75
CA ALA A 443 -5.93 -17.05 -1.54
C ALA A 443 -5.07 -16.42 -2.64
N SER A 444 -5.42 -16.64 -3.92
CA SER A 444 -4.71 -16.03 -5.05
C SER A 444 -4.77 -14.51 -4.99
N ASP A 445 -5.92 -13.95 -4.62
CA ASP A 445 -6.12 -12.50 -4.57
C ASP A 445 -5.28 -11.84 -3.46
N VAL A 446 -5.04 -12.57 -2.37
CA VAL A 446 -4.14 -12.14 -1.29
C VAL A 446 -2.69 -12.61 -1.47
N GLY A 447 -2.32 -13.17 -2.62
CA GLY A 447 -0.94 -13.52 -2.98
C GLY A 447 -0.45 -14.89 -2.49
N LEU A 448 -1.36 -15.76 -2.06
CA LEU A 448 -1.11 -17.17 -1.77
C LEU A 448 -1.32 -18.02 -3.03
N ARG A 449 -0.91 -19.30 -2.98
CA ARG A 449 -1.11 -20.23 -4.10
C ARG A 449 -2.59 -20.59 -4.25
N LYS A 450 -3.04 -20.70 -5.50
CA LYS A 450 -4.37 -21.22 -5.82
C LYS A 450 -4.35 -22.75 -5.73
N GLU A 451 -5.30 -23.31 -4.99
CA GLU A 451 -5.50 -24.75 -4.87
C GLU A 451 -6.58 -25.24 -5.85
N GLN A 452 -6.41 -26.46 -6.36
CA GLN A 452 -7.32 -27.04 -7.36
C GLN A 452 -8.60 -27.61 -6.75
N ASP A 453 -8.55 -28.06 -5.49
CA ASP A 453 -9.69 -28.64 -4.77
C ASP A 453 -10.68 -27.58 -4.24
N VAL A 454 -10.36 -26.29 -4.37
CA VAL A 454 -11.22 -25.16 -3.97
C VAL A 454 -12.06 -24.72 -5.16
N LEU A 455 -13.38 -24.74 -5.01
CA LEU A 455 -14.32 -24.30 -6.04
C LEU A 455 -14.35 -22.77 -6.16
N CYS A 456 -14.55 -22.12 -5.03
CA CYS A 456 -14.58 -20.68 -4.85
C CYS A 456 -14.53 -20.31 -3.36
N ASP A 457 -14.20 -19.05 -3.10
CA ASP A 457 -14.27 -18.44 -1.78
C ASP A 457 -15.29 -17.29 -1.79
N ALA A 458 -15.99 -17.09 -0.68
CA ALA A 458 -16.96 -16.01 -0.49
C ALA A 458 -16.72 -15.29 0.83
N LEU A 459 -16.41 -13.99 0.76
CA LEU A 459 -16.19 -13.15 1.92
C LEU A 459 -17.48 -12.42 2.29
N LEU A 460 -18.05 -12.73 3.46
CA LEU A 460 -19.21 -12.04 4.01
C LEU A 460 -18.76 -10.82 4.83
N ILE A 461 -19.31 -9.66 4.47
CA ILE A 461 -19.18 -8.40 5.21
C ILE A 461 -20.58 -7.90 5.52
N ALA A 462 -21.00 -7.98 6.78
CA ALA A 462 -22.36 -7.66 7.18
C ALA A 462 -22.39 -6.87 8.49
N VAL A 463 -23.43 -6.05 8.64
CA VAL A 463 -23.67 -5.25 9.85
C VAL A 463 -23.96 -6.18 11.03
N ASN A 464 -23.42 -5.84 12.20
CA ASN A 464 -23.48 -6.60 13.44
C ASN A 464 -22.87 -8.02 13.36
N SER A 465 -22.05 -8.29 12.34
CA SER A 465 -21.35 -9.55 12.14
C SER A 465 -19.83 -9.33 12.08
N PRO A 466 -19.00 -10.29 12.53
CA PRO A 466 -17.61 -10.35 12.10
C PRO A 466 -17.52 -10.70 10.61
N LEU A 467 -16.35 -10.52 10.00
CA LEU A 467 -16.10 -11.01 8.64
C LEU A 467 -16.03 -12.53 8.67
N VAL A 468 -16.63 -13.17 7.68
CA VAL A 468 -16.62 -14.62 7.54
C VAL A 468 -16.13 -14.98 6.14
N LEU A 469 -15.07 -15.77 6.06
CA LEU A 469 -14.55 -16.31 4.80
C LEU A 469 -15.09 -17.72 4.63
N TYR A 470 -15.99 -17.90 3.69
CA TYR A 470 -16.50 -19.20 3.28
C TYR A 470 -15.63 -19.77 2.17
N THR A 471 -15.06 -20.95 2.37
CA THR A 471 -14.32 -21.71 1.35
C THR A 471 -15.14 -22.92 0.94
N ILE A 472 -15.51 -22.99 -0.33
CA ILE A 472 -16.32 -24.09 -0.87
C ILE A 472 -15.38 -25.06 -1.60
N LEU A 473 -15.40 -26.33 -1.18
CA LEU A 473 -14.53 -27.36 -1.73
C LEU A 473 -15.24 -28.25 -2.75
N ILE A 474 -14.48 -28.71 -3.75
CA ILE A 474 -14.92 -29.67 -4.75
C ILE A 474 -14.87 -31.09 -4.18
N ASN A 475 -13.80 -31.42 -3.45
CA ASN A 475 -13.56 -32.76 -2.93
C ASN A 475 -13.68 -32.81 -1.39
N PRO A 476 -14.65 -33.53 -0.82
CA PRO A 476 -14.81 -33.66 0.63
C PRO A 476 -13.72 -34.50 1.32
N GLY A 477 -12.94 -35.28 0.56
CA GLY A 477 -11.81 -36.06 1.09
C GLY A 477 -10.50 -35.28 1.22
N TRP A 478 -10.46 -34.01 0.84
CA TRP A 478 -9.24 -33.20 0.91
C TRP A 478 -9.05 -32.58 2.30
N ASN A 479 -8.03 -33.05 3.02
CA ASN A 479 -7.74 -32.61 4.39
C ASN A 479 -7.07 -31.22 4.47
N GLY A 480 -6.63 -30.65 3.34
CA GLY A 480 -5.96 -29.33 3.29
C GLY A 480 -6.91 -28.13 3.33
N GLY A 481 -8.23 -28.34 3.25
CA GLY A 481 -9.22 -27.26 3.16
C GLY A 481 -9.24 -26.30 4.34
N LEU A 482 -9.07 -26.82 5.56
CA LEU A 482 -9.03 -25.98 6.76
C LEU A 482 -7.77 -25.12 6.81
N GLU A 483 -6.61 -25.71 6.50
CA GLU A 483 -5.33 -24.99 6.43
C GLU A 483 -5.38 -23.88 5.38
N TYR A 484 -5.93 -24.18 4.19
CA TYR A 484 -6.16 -23.21 3.14
C TYR A 484 -7.01 -22.03 3.62
N ALA A 485 -8.17 -22.31 4.23
CA ALA A 485 -9.09 -21.27 4.69
C ALA A 485 -8.48 -20.42 5.82
N GLN A 486 -7.75 -21.04 6.74
CA GLN A 486 -7.04 -20.34 7.83
C GLN A 486 -5.93 -19.43 7.29
N ASN A 487 -5.08 -19.94 6.40
CA ASN A 487 -4.00 -19.17 5.80
C ASN A 487 -4.55 -17.98 4.99
N THR A 488 -5.62 -18.20 4.24
CA THR A 488 -6.29 -17.15 3.45
C THR A 488 -6.89 -16.08 4.36
N ALA A 489 -7.61 -16.47 5.41
CA ALA A 489 -8.19 -15.56 6.39
C ALA A 489 -7.11 -14.73 7.11
N HIS A 490 -6.01 -15.37 7.50
CA HIS A 490 -4.86 -14.72 8.14
C HIS A 490 -4.23 -13.66 7.21
N GLN A 491 -3.92 -14.04 5.97
CA GLN A 491 -3.30 -13.16 4.99
C GLN A 491 -4.22 -12.00 4.62
N LEU A 492 -5.54 -12.24 4.49
CA LEU A 492 -6.53 -11.21 4.23
C LEU A 492 -6.58 -10.19 5.37
N LYS A 493 -6.65 -10.64 6.63
CA LYS A 493 -6.59 -9.76 7.81
C LYS A 493 -5.33 -8.90 7.80
N GLN A 494 -4.16 -9.50 7.56
CA GLN A 494 -2.90 -8.78 7.51
C GLN A 494 -2.88 -7.71 6.42
N LYS A 495 -3.31 -8.05 5.19
CA LYS A 495 -3.36 -7.11 4.07
C LYS A 495 -4.35 -5.96 4.28
N LEU A 496 -5.50 -6.21 4.93
CA LEU A 496 -6.45 -5.15 5.28
C LEU A 496 -5.82 -4.08 6.17
N GLY A 497 -5.03 -4.47 7.17
CA GLY A 497 -4.32 -3.52 8.05
C GLY A 497 -3.11 -2.86 7.37
N THR A 498 -2.28 -3.65 6.67
CA THR A 498 -0.98 -3.17 6.15
C THR A 498 -1.08 -2.43 4.82
N LEU A 499 -1.82 -2.98 3.85
CA LEU A 499 -2.00 -2.38 2.52
C LEU A 499 -3.27 -1.53 2.46
N GLY A 500 -4.38 -2.06 2.99
CA GLY A 500 -5.66 -1.37 2.99
C GLY A 500 -5.74 -0.19 3.96
N GLY A 501 -4.86 -0.14 4.96
CA GLY A 501 -4.84 0.91 5.97
C GLY A 501 -6.05 0.88 6.91
N TYR A 502 -6.72 -0.26 7.05
CA TYR A 502 -7.84 -0.40 7.98
C TYR A 502 -7.35 -0.28 9.42
N THR A 503 -7.90 0.67 10.16
CA THR A 503 -7.49 0.97 11.54
C THR A 503 -8.46 0.41 12.58
N GLY A 504 -9.58 -0.20 12.20
CA GLY A 504 -10.53 -0.81 13.14
C GLY A 504 -10.06 -2.14 13.72
N LYS A 505 -10.82 -2.71 14.67
CA LYS A 505 -10.64 -4.09 15.13
C LYS A 505 -11.28 -5.02 14.10
N VAL A 506 -10.49 -5.93 13.52
CA VAL A 506 -10.97 -6.86 12.49
C VAL A 506 -10.48 -8.27 12.75
N CYS A 507 -11.38 -9.23 12.51
CA CYS A 507 -11.09 -10.65 12.45
C CYS A 507 -11.73 -11.21 11.18
N VAL A 508 -11.21 -12.32 10.66
CA VAL A 508 -11.78 -13.04 9.52
C VAL A 508 -11.98 -14.48 9.97
N ILE A 509 -13.23 -14.94 10.07
CA ILE A 509 -13.56 -16.29 10.54
C ILE A 509 -13.61 -17.24 9.34
N PRO A 510 -12.69 -18.22 9.21
CA PRO A 510 -12.74 -19.20 8.13
C PRO A 510 -13.85 -20.23 8.37
N ARG A 511 -14.59 -20.57 7.32
CA ARG A 511 -15.61 -21.61 7.30
C ARG A 511 -15.48 -22.45 6.03
N VAL A 512 -15.29 -23.75 6.19
CA VAL A 512 -15.18 -24.68 5.06
C VAL A 512 -16.53 -25.35 4.81
N MET A 513 -16.93 -25.45 3.54
CA MET A 513 -18.22 -26.01 3.11
C MET A 513 -18.06 -26.96 1.92
N TYR A 514 -19.05 -27.85 1.73
CA TYR A 514 -19.09 -28.87 0.67
C TYR A 514 -20.43 -28.85 -0.06
N LEU A 515 -20.43 -29.25 -1.33
CA LEU A 515 -21.63 -29.39 -2.16
C LEU A 515 -21.76 -30.85 -2.67
N PRO A 516 -22.94 -31.51 -2.58
CA PRO A 516 -24.21 -31.09 -1.94
C PRO A 516 -24.21 -31.32 -0.42
N SER A 517 -24.89 -30.42 0.30
CA SER A 517 -24.91 -30.37 1.77
C SER A 517 -25.84 -31.42 2.40
N THR A 518 -25.56 -32.71 2.23
CA THR A 518 -26.24 -33.78 3.00
C THR A 518 -25.61 -34.05 4.36
N GLN A 519 -24.45 -33.45 4.64
CA GLN A 519 -23.79 -33.56 5.94
C GLN A 519 -23.57 -32.16 6.50
N GLN A 520 -24.28 -31.82 7.58
CA GLN A 520 -23.78 -30.82 8.52
C GLN A 520 -22.38 -31.27 8.94
N SER A 521 -21.35 -30.59 8.44
CA SER A 521 -19.97 -30.91 8.81
C SER A 521 -19.88 -30.87 10.34
N THR A 522 -19.60 -32.04 10.88
CA THR A 522 -19.55 -32.34 12.30
C THR A 522 -18.25 -31.73 12.84
N GLY A 523 -18.34 -30.50 13.35
CA GLY A 523 -17.20 -29.77 13.89
C GLY A 523 -17.29 -28.27 13.65
N GLU A 524 -18.36 -27.62 14.12
CA GLU A 524 -18.38 -26.16 14.19
C GLU A 524 -17.23 -25.69 15.08
N MET A 525 -16.16 -25.18 14.48
CA MET A 525 -15.23 -24.33 15.19
C MET A 525 -15.96 -23.04 15.56
N LEU A 526 -16.60 -23.04 16.73
CA LEU A 526 -17.20 -21.85 17.35
C LEU A 526 -16.07 -20.95 17.87
N VAL A 527 -15.37 -20.33 16.92
CA VAL A 527 -14.36 -19.30 17.21
C VAL A 527 -15.11 -18.04 17.62
N HIS A 528 -15.17 -17.79 18.93
CA HIS A 528 -15.81 -16.60 19.45
C HIS A 528 -14.84 -15.43 19.49
N TYR A 529 -15.29 -14.28 18.99
CA TYR A 529 -14.60 -13.00 19.11
C TYR A 529 -15.40 -12.05 20.00
N PRO A 530 -14.73 -11.09 20.67
CA PRO A 530 -15.40 -10.03 21.41
C PRO A 530 -16.35 -9.22 20.52
N GLN A 531 -17.37 -8.60 21.12
CA GLN A 531 -18.37 -7.82 20.40
C GLN A 531 -17.77 -6.64 19.62
N SER A 532 -16.63 -6.11 20.08
CA SER A 532 -15.85 -5.04 19.43
C SER A 532 -15.26 -5.41 18.07
N TYR A 533 -15.30 -6.69 17.67
CA TYR A 533 -14.85 -7.17 16.35
C TYR A 533 -16.00 -7.33 15.34
N ARG A 534 -17.23 -6.97 15.74
CA ARG A 534 -18.39 -6.91 14.85
C ARG A 534 -18.51 -5.51 14.28
N LEU A 535 -18.86 -5.40 13.00
CA LEU A 535 -19.08 -4.12 12.34
C LEU A 535 -20.39 -3.51 12.86
N ALA A 536 -20.31 -2.55 13.78
CA ALA A 536 -21.47 -1.99 14.46
C ALA A 536 -22.19 -0.92 13.62
N THR A 537 -21.45 -0.18 12.78
CA THR A 537 -21.97 0.96 12.02
C THR A 537 -21.76 0.81 10.51
N LYS A 538 -22.49 1.61 9.74
CA LYS A 538 -22.31 1.75 8.30
C LYS A 538 -20.91 2.28 7.96
N ASP A 539 -20.45 3.28 8.72
CA ASP A 539 -19.15 3.92 8.51
C ASP A 539 -18.01 2.90 8.69
N GLU A 540 -18.08 2.03 9.71
CA GLU A 540 -17.10 0.96 9.92
C GLU A 540 -17.06 -0.05 8.76
N MET A 541 -18.23 -0.33 8.16
CA MET A 541 -18.34 -1.19 6.98
C MET A 541 -17.79 -0.50 5.73
N GLU A 542 -18.07 0.79 5.53
CA GLU A 542 -17.53 1.58 4.42
C GLU A 542 -16.00 1.69 4.53
N ASP A 543 -15.46 1.99 5.70
CA ASP A 543 -14.01 2.04 5.96
C ASP A 543 -13.32 0.71 5.65
N LEU A 544 -13.95 -0.41 6.03
CA LEU A 544 -13.46 -1.75 5.74
C LEU A 544 -13.52 -2.06 4.24
N LEU A 545 -14.61 -1.73 3.56
CA LEU A 545 -14.76 -1.93 2.12
C LEU A 545 -13.74 -1.08 1.33
N GLN A 546 -13.51 0.16 1.75
CA GLN A 546 -12.47 1.00 1.17
C GLN A 546 -11.07 0.37 1.33
N ALA A 547 -10.76 -0.17 2.50
CA ALA A 547 -9.51 -0.90 2.72
C ALA A 547 -9.43 -2.16 1.84
N LEU A 548 -10.54 -2.89 1.68
CA LEU A 548 -10.61 -4.09 0.84
C LEU A 548 -10.41 -3.76 -0.65
N ILE A 549 -10.90 -2.61 -1.13
CA ILE A 549 -10.68 -2.18 -2.52
C ILE A 549 -9.19 -2.02 -2.82
N VAL A 550 -8.46 -1.38 -1.91
CA VAL A 550 -7.00 -1.21 -2.05
C VAL A 550 -6.30 -2.57 -2.11
N VAL A 551 -6.71 -3.51 -1.25
CA VAL A 551 -6.17 -4.89 -1.27
C VAL A 551 -6.51 -5.61 -2.56
N SER A 552 -7.76 -5.50 -3.02
CA SER A 552 -8.30 -6.23 -4.18
C SER A 552 -7.68 -5.76 -5.49
N LEU A 553 -7.45 -4.45 -5.64
CA LEU A 553 -6.79 -3.84 -6.81
C LEU A 553 -5.35 -4.33 -7.02
N GLY A 554 -4.71 -4.88 -5.98
CA GLY A 554 -3.38 -5.50 -6.07
C GLY A 554 -3.36 -6.90 -6.67
N SER A 555 -4.53 -7.48 -6.99
CA SER A 555 -4.66 -8.85 -7.52
C SER A 555 -4.95 -8.89 -9.03
N ARG A 556 -4.86 -10.08 -9.64
CA ARG A 556 -5.24 -10.34 -11.04
C ARG A 556 -6.53 -11.18 -11.10
N SER A 557 -7.61 -10.61 -10.59
CA SER A 557 -8.92 -11.25 -10.50
C SER A 557 -9.98 -10.46 -11.26
N LEU A 558 -11.13 -11.11 -11.55
CA LEU A 558 -12.28 -10.42 -12.14
C LEU A 558 -12.69 -9.19 -11.33
N LEU A 559 -12.65 -9.29 -10.00
CA LEU A 559 -13.01 -8.18 -9.12
C LEU A 559 -12.01 -7.03 -9.26
N SER A 560 -10.71 -7.33 -9.26
CA SER A 560 -9.65 -6.34 -9.49
C SER A 560 -9.80 -5.64 -10.84
N ASP A 561 -10.17 -6.37 -11.87
CA ASP A 561 -10.38 -5.82 -13.20
C ASP A 561 -11.57 -4.86 -13.24
N GLN A 562 -12.70 -5.24 -12.63
CA GLN A 562 -13.87 -4.36 -12.53
C GLN A 562 -13.58 -3.10 -11.71
N LEU A 563 -12.91 -3.25 -10.56
CA LEU A 563 -12.43 -2.12 -9.75
C LEU A 563 -11.47 -1.23 -10.54
N GLY A 564 -10.55 -1.84 -11.30
CA GLY A 564 -9.58 -1.12 -12.12
C GLY A 564 -10.23 -0.33 -13.25
N CYS A 565 -11.25 -0.89 -13.91
CA CYS A 565 -12.02 -0.17 -14.92
C CYS A 565 -12.73 1.05 -14.34
N GLU A 566 -13.37 0.92 -13.18
CA GLU A 566 -14.01 2.06 -12.50
C GLU A 566 -13.00 3.09 -12.00
N PHE A 567 -11.82 2.65 -11.56
CA PHE A 567 -10.72 3.53 -11.19
C PHE A 567 -10.26 4.38 -12.37
N PHE A 568 -10.07 3.76 -13.54
CA PHE A 568 -9.74 4.49 -14.76
C PHE A 568 -10.87 5.44 -15.19
N ASN A 569 -12.14 5.05 -15.05
CA ASN A 569 -13.27 5.95 -15.35
C ASN A 569 -13.26 7.20 -14.45
N LEU A 570 -12.94 7.05 -13.16
CA LEU A 570 -12.79 8.18 -12.23
C LEU A 570 -11.60 9.08 -12.58
N LEU A 571 -10.47 8.51 -13.00
CA LEU A 571 -9.32 9.31 -13.45
C LEU A 571 -9.63 10.11 -14.73
N ILE A 572 -10.44 9.55 -15.65
CA ILE A 572 -10.91 10.28 -16.83
C ILE A 572 -11.82 11.44 -16.40
N GLU A 573 -12.66 11.27 -15.39
CA GLU A 573 -13.50 12.36 -14.84
C GLU A 573 -12.64 13.48 -14.25
N GLU A 574 -11.64 13.16 -13.43
CA GLU A 574 -10.70 14.14 -12.87
C GLU A 574 -9.99 14.92 -14.00
N GLN A 575 -9.53 14.22 -15.05
CA GLN A 575 -8.92 14.86 -16.22
C GLN A 575 -9.89 15.72 -17.01
N CYS A 576 -11.14 15.28 -17.13
CA CYS A 576 -12.19 16.03 -17.81
C CYS A 576 -12.48 17.35 -17.08
N GLU A 577 -12.53 17.35 -15.74
CA GLU A 577 -12.71 18.58 -14.95
C GLU A 577 -11.56 19.56 -15.22
N LEU A 578 -10.30 19.11 -15.13
CA LEU A 578 -9.11 19.94 -15.38
C LEU A 578 -9.08 20.51 -16.80
N LEU A 579 -9.53 19.74 -17.79
CA LEU A 579 -9.62 20.23 -19.17
C LEU A 579 -10.78 21.21 -19.36
N SER A 580 -11.90 21.00 -18.67
CA SER A 580 -13.10 21.83 -18.79
C SER A 580 -12.87 23.29 -18.38
N GLU A 581 -11.89 23.58 -17.52
CA GLU A 581 -11.47 24.95 -17.18
C GLU A 581 -11.12 25.76 -18.45
N SER A 582 -10.50 25.12 -19.45
CA SER A 582 -10.14 25.79 -20.70
C SER A 582 -11.30 26.02 -21.66
N LEU A 583 -12.49 25.50 -21.40
CA LEU A 583 -13.70 25.84 -22.18
C LEU A 583 -14.07 27.31 -22.02
N GLN A 584 -13.74 27.92 -20.88
CA GLN A 584 -13.96 29.34 -20.63
C GLN A 584 -12.89 30.20 -21.30
N GLU A 585 -11.66 29.71 -21.36
CA GLU A 585 -10.49 30.45 -21.87
C GLU A 585 -10.39 30.41 -23.40
N THR A 586 -10.61 29.24 -24.00
CA THR A 586 -10.28 28.98 -25.41
C THR A 586 -11.46 28.40 -26.16
N ARG A 587 -11.85 29.08 -27.25
CA ARG A 587 -12.91 28.62 -28.15
C ARG A 587 -12.42 27.59 -29.16
N GLU A 588 -11.14 27.61 -29.49
CA GLU A 588 -10.49 26.63 -30.36
C GLU A 588 -9.30 26.01 -29.60
N LEU A 589 -9.19 24.67 -29.56
CA LEU A 589 -8.13 23.98 -28.81
C LEU A 589 -7.72 22.66 -29.47
N PHE A 590 -6.42 22.46 -29.63
CA PHE A 590 -5.82 21.18 -30.04
C PHE A 590 -5.41 20.36 -28.81
N ILE A 591 -5.92 19.14 -28.69
CA ILE A 591 -5.68 18.25 -27.55
C ILE A 591 -4.91 17.03 -28.02
N HIS A 592 -3.63 16.98 -27.64
CA HIS A 592 -2.71 15.89 -27.97
C HIS A 592 -2.82 14.83 -26.89
N CYS A 593 -3.37 13.67 -27.24
CA CYS A 593 -3.59 12.53 -26.35
C CYS A 593 -2.63 11.41 -26.71
N PHE A 594 -1.82 10.93 -25.77
CA PHE A 594 -0.98 9.76 -26.00
C PHE A 594 -1.79 8.45 -25.91
N PRO A 595 -1.32 7.35 -26.52
CA PRO A 595 -1.91 6.03 -26.38
C PRO A 595 -2.16 5.66 -24.91
N GLY A 596 -3.37 5.21 -24.61
CA GLY A 596 -3.81 4.89 -23.24
C GLY A 596 -4.55 6.02 -22.51
N THR A 597 -4.64 7.23 -23.09
CA THR A 597 -5.40 8.37 -22.52
C THR A 597 -6.91 8.22 -22.67
N ARG A 598 -7.40 7.20 -23.37
CA ARG A 598 -8.84 6.98 -23.65
C ARG A 598 -9.50 8.23 -24.23
N LYS A 599 -8.87 8.76 -25.28
CA LYS A 599 -9.20 10.00 -25.99
C LYS A 599 -10.70 10.15 -26.28
N THR A 600 -11.33 9.11 -26.82
CA THR A 600 -12.76 9.12 -27.13
C THR A 600 -13.64 9.25 -25.88
N ALA A 601 -13.31 8.57 -24.79
CA ALA A 601 -14.05 8.68 -23.53
C ALA A 601 -13.99 10.11 -22.98
N LEU A 602 -12.83 10.75 -23.09
CA LEU A 602 -12.62 12.15 -22.73
C LEU A 602 -13.40 13.11 -23.64
N ALA A 603 -13.38 12.90 -24.96
CA ALA A 603 -14.13 13.71 -25.93
C ALA A 603 -15.65 13.66 -25.65
N ILE A 604 -16.18 12.48 -25.32
CA ILE A 604 -17.59 12.29 -24.92
C ILE A 604 -17.92 13.12 -23.67
N LYS A 605 -17.13 13.02 -22.60
CA LYS A 605 -17.39 13.77 -21.36
C LYS A 605 -17.27 15.28 -21.56
N ILE A 606 -16.34 15.74 -22.41
CA ILE A 606 -16.22 17.16 -22.75
C ILE A 606 -17.46 17.66 -23.50
N MET A 607 -18.08 16.87 -24.37
CA MET A 607 -19.34 17.26 -25.00
C MET A 607 -20.47 17.48 -23.98
N GLU A 608 -20.54 16.64 -22.95
CA GLU A 608 -21.47 16.81 -21.82
C GLU A 608 -21.15 18.10 -21.05
N LYS A 609 -19.87 18.38 -20.78
CA LYS A 609 -19.45 19.63 -20.14
C LYS A 609 -19.78 20.87 -20.97
N ILE A 610 -19.61 20.82 -22.30
CA ILE A 610 -20.01 21.91 -23.20
C ILE A 610 -21.52 22.15 -23.08
N LYS A 611 -22.32 21.09 -23.12
CA LYS A 611 -23.78 21.18 -22.96
C LYS A 611 -24.16 21.86 -21.66
N ASP A 612 -23.54 21.47 -20.55
CA ASP A 612 -23.87 21.96 -19.21
C ASP A 612 -23.37 23.40 -18.99
N LEU A 613 -22.15 23.72 -19.39
CA LEU A 613 -21.54 25.06 -19.23
C LEU A 613 -22.21 26.12 -20.11
N PHE A 614 -22.55 25.79 -21.36
CA PHE A 614 -23.17 26.73 -22.30
C PHE A 614 -24.70 26.65 -22.32
N GLN A 615 -25.29 25.76 -21.51
CA GLN A 615 -26.73 25.51 -21.43
C GLN A 615 -27.38 25.32 -22.82
N CYS A 616 -26.66 24.66 -23.73
CA CYS A 616 -27.08 24.50 -25.12
C CYS A 616 -27.84 23.18 -25.34
N LYS A 617 -28.66 23.13 -26.40
CA LYS A 617 -29.41 21.92 -26.73
C LYS A 617 -28.45 20.88 -27.32
N PRO A 618 -28.64 19.57 -27.07
CA PRO A 618 -27.77 18.53 -27.66
C PRO A 618 -27.65 18.59 -29.19
N LYS A 619 -28.71 19.07 -29.87
CA LYS A 619 -28.74 19.29 -31.32
C LYS A 619 -27.88 20.47 -31.81
N GLU A 620 -27.25 21.22 -30.92
CA GLU A 620 -26.32 22.33 -31.21
C GLU A 620 -24.85 21.91 -31.08
N ILE A 621 -24.59 20.67 -30.63
CA ILE A 621 -23.25 20.09 -30.48
C ILE A 621 -23.08 18.96 -31.50
N LEU A 622 -21.99 19.00 -32.26
CA LEU A 622 -21.66 17.99 -33.27
C LEU A 622 -20.37 17.26 -32.90
N TYR A 623 -20.42 15.94 -32.88
CA TYR A 623 -19.27 15.06 -32.84
C TYR A 623 -18.91 14.58 -34.24
N VAL A 624 -17.62 14.64 -34.59
CA VAL A 624 -17.12 14.21 -35.91
C VAL A 624 -15.95 13.22 -35.73
N CYS A 625 -16.03 12.07 -36.40
CA CYS A 625 -15.00 11.03 -36.42
C CYS A 625 -14.81 10.42 -37.82
N GLU A 626 -13.83 9.53 -38.03
CA GLU A 626 -13.65 8.85 -39.34
C GLU A 626 -14.51 7.58 -39.45
N SER A 627 -14.56 6.77 -38.40
CA SER A 627 -15.18 5.43 -38.41
C SER A 627 -16.68 5.45 -38.13
N ASP A 628 -17.45 4.67 -38.91
CA ASP A 628 -18.89 4.46 -38.66
C ASP A 628 -19.16 3.73 -37.34
N SER A 629 -18.32 2.75 -36.98
CA SER A 629 -18.44 2.03 -35.71
C SER A 629 -18.28 2.96 -34.50
N LEU A 630 -17.35 3.92 -34.59
CA LEU A 630 -17.12 4.93 -33.56
C LEU A 630 -18.30 5.92 -33.48
N LYS A 631 -18.82 6.37 -34.63
CA LYS A 631 -20.01 7.21 -34.71
C LYS A 631 -21.21 6.54 -34.04
N ASP A 632 -21.46 5.27 -34.36
CA ASP A 632 -22.58 4.52 -33.79
C ASP A 632 -22.39 4.32 -32.27
N TYR A 633 -21.16 4.06 -31.83
CA TYR A 633 -20.81 3.98 -30.40
C TYR A 633 -21.12 5.28 -29.66
N VAL A 634 -20.66 6.43 -30.18
CA VAL A 634 -20.86 7.76 -29.55
C VAL A 634 -22.32 8.20 -29.59
N THR A 635 -23.06 7.84 -30.65
CA THR A 635 -24.50 8.13 -30.76
C THR A 635 -25.31 7.43 -29.66
N GLN A 636 -24.84 6.28 -29.17
CA GLN A 636 -25.47 5.56 -28.07
C GLN A 636 -25.05 6.09 -26.69
N GLN A 637 -23.86 6.69 -26.57
CA GLN A 637 -23.37 7.29 -25.32
C GLN A 637 -23.93 8.70 -25.06
N THR A 638 -24.31 9.44 -26.10
CA THR A 638 -24.65 10.87 -25.98
C THR A 638 -25.97 11.21 -26.66
N THR A 639 -26.62 12.27 -26.17
CA THR A 639 -27.81 12.85 -26.84
C THR A 639 -27.47 13.77 -28.02
N CYS A 640 -26.18 14.01 -28.28
CA CYS A 640 -25.69 14.95 -29.28
C CYS A 640 -25.61 14.31 -30.67
N GLN A 641 -25.51 15.13 -31.72
CA GLN A 641 -25.39 14.61 -33.08
C GLN A 641 -23.98 14.11 -33.34
N ALA A 642 -23.82 12.88 -33.84
CA ALA A 642 -22.54 12.33 -34.26
C ALA A 642 -22.57 11.97 -35.76
N VAL A 643 -21.51 12.31 -36.49
CA VAL A 643 -21.39 12.05 -37.94
C VAL A 643 -19.97 11.62 -38.29
N THR A 644 -19.82 10.88 -39.40
CA THR A 644 -18.49 10.65 -39.97
C THR A 644 -18.01 11.90 -40.72
N ARG A 645 -16.69 12.07 -40.88
CA ARG A 645 -16.08 13.15 -41.66
C ARG A 645 -16.65 13.26 -43.07
N LYS A 646 -16.90 12.13 -43.73
CA LYS A 646 -17.50 12.07 -45.07
C LYS A 646 -18.88 12.74 -45.07
N THR A 647 -19.74 12.36 -44.13
CA THR A 647 -21.08 12.95 -43.96
C THR A 647 -20.99 14.41 -43.52
N PHE A 648 -20.02 14.76 -42.67
CA PHE A 648 -19.77 16.13 -42.25
C PHE A 648 -19.44 17.04 -43.44
N LEU A 649 -18.60 16.59 -44.38
CA LEU A 649 -18.24 17.39 -45.56
C LEU A 649 -19.42 17.57 -46.53
N GLN A 650 -20.25 16.54 -46.70
CA GLN A 650 -21.39 16.55 -47.62
C GLN A 650 -22.64 17.26 -47.07
N GLY A 651 -22.81 17.30 -45.74
CA GLY A 651 -24.01 17.85 -45.10
C GLY A 651 -23.93 19.34 -44.74
N GLU A 652 -25.10 19.96 -44.52
CA GLU A 652 -25.24 21.30 -43.95
C GLU A 652 -25.68 21.22 -42.48
N PHE A 653 -25.05 22.05 -41.64
CA PHE A 653 -25.19 22.00 -40.18
C PHE A 653 -25.61 23.36 -39.59
N LEU A 654 -26.72 23.92 -40.10
CA LEU A 654 -27.17 25.28 -39.80
C LEU A 654 -27.50 25.54 -38.32
N LYS A 655 -27.79 24.49 -37.54
CA LYS A 655 -28.14 24.60 -36.10
C LYS A 655 -26.96 24.30 -35.17
N ILE A 656 -25.82 23.85 -35.71
CA ILE A 656 -24.66 23.48 -34.91
C ILE A 656 -23.89 24.74 -34.52
N LYS A 657 -23.53 24.81 -33.24
CA LYS A 657 -22.72 25.88 -32.65
C LYS A 657 -21.39 25.35 -32.16
N HIS A 658 -21.34 24.13 -31.64
CA HIS A 658 -20.13 23.54 -31.06
C HIS A 658 -19.75 22.28 -31.81
N ILE A 659 -18.46 22.08 -32.05
CA ILE A 659 -17.92 20.91 -32.74
C ILE A 659 -16.79 20.31 -31.91
N VAL A 660 -16.89 19.02 -31.66
CA VAL A 660 -15.81 18.19 -31.10
C VAL A 660 -15.39 17.20 -32.17
N MET A 661 -14.11 17.21 -32.53
CA MET A 661 -13.54 16.31 -33.52
C MET A 661 -12.61 15.33 -32.85
N ASP A 662 -12.80 14.04 -33.14
CA ASP A 662 -12.06 12.94 -32.53
C ASP A 662 -11.39 12.07 -33.59
N GLU A 663 -10.28 11.45 -33.19
CA GLU A 663 -9.39 10.66 -34.04
C GLU A 663 -8.98 11.37 -35.34
N THR A 664 -8.69 12.66 -35.26
CA THR A 664 -8.37 13.46 -36.45
C THR A 664 -7.07 13.04 -37.15
N GLU A 665 -6.20 12.27 -36.49
CA GLU A 665 -5.06 11.58 -37.10
C GLU A 665 -5.45 10.58 -38.18
N ASN A 666 -6.69 10.09 -38.18
CA ASN A 666 -7.23 9.15 -39.17
C ASN A 666 -7.97 9.85 -40.32
N PHE A 667 -8.13 11.18 -40.28
CA PHE A 667 -8.91 11.91 -41.28
C PHE A 667 -8.16 12.00 -42.62
N CYS A 668 -8.93 12.07 -43.71
CA CYS A 668 -8.40 12.21 -45.06
C CYS A 668 -8.94 13.47 -45.76
N SER A 669 -8.06 14.24 -46.41
CA SER A 669 -8.43 15.48 -47.14
C SER A 669 -9.02 15.25 -48.54
N LYS A 670 -9.16 13.99 -49.01
CA LYS A 670 -9.64 13.65 -50.37
C LYS A 670 -10.99 14.27 -50.77
N TYR A 671 -11.79 14.75 -49.82
CA TYR A 671 -13.14 15.28 -50.04
C TYR A 671 -13.31 16.76 -49.66
N GLY A 672 -12.22 17.48 -49.38
CA GLY A 672 -12.22 18.89 -49.03
C GLY A 672 -11.60 19.20 -47.65
N ASP A 673 -11.38 20.49 -47.38
CA ASP A 673 -10.81 20.98 -46.14
C ASP A 673 -11.86 20.99 -45.01
N TRP A 674 -11.86 19.90 -44.24
CA TRP A 674 -12.78 19.73 -43.11
C TRP A 674 -12.49 20.72 -41.98
N TYR A 675 -11.24 21.14 -41.81
CA TYR A 675 -10.83 22.03 -40.71
C TYR A 675 -11.33 23.45 -40.96
N LEU A 676 -11.18 23.96 -42.19
CA LEU A 676 -11.78 25.24 -42.59
C LEU A 676 -13.30 25.23 -42.50
N LYS A 677 -13.96 24.11 -42.85
CA LYS A 677 -15.42 23.97 -42.69
C LYS A 677 -15.84 23.98 -41.21
N ALA A 678 -15.12 23.28 -40.34
CA ALA A 678 -15.39 23.29 -38.91
C ALA A 678 -15.26 24.70 -38.34
N LYS A 679 -14.18 25.40 -38.70
CA LYS A 679 -13.90 26.76 -38.26
C LYS A 679 -14.92 27.77 -38.78
N SER A 680 -15.43 27.61 -40.00
CA SER A 680 -16.47 28.51 -40.53
C SER A 680 -17.82 28.34 -39.82
N ILE A 681 -18.16 27.13 -39.36
CA ILE A 681 -19.38 26.84 -38.60
C ILE A 681 -19.26 27.40 -37.17
N THR A 682 -18.15 27.15 -36.47
CA THR A 682 -17.99 27.58 -35.06
C THR A 682 -17.57 29.05 -34.92
N HIS A 683 -16.88 29.60 -35.92
CA HIS A 683 -16.38 30.98 -35.95
C HIS A 683 -16.77 31.70 -37.25
N PRO A 684 -18.07 32.00 -37.47
CA PRO A 684 -18.52 32.63 -38.71
C PRO A 684 -17.89 34.03 -38.90
N LYS A 685 -17.36 34.29 -40.10
CA LYS A 685 -16.81 35.60 -40.49
C LYS A 685 -17.95 36.56 -40.89
N VAL A 686 -17.89 37.80 -40.42
CA VAL A 686 -18.89 38.85 -40.69
C VAL A 686 -18.96 39.19 -42.19
N ARG A 687 -20.18 39.28 -42.74
CA ARG A 687 -20.52 40.23 -43.80
C ARG A 687 -21.61 41.17 -43.25
N GLY A 688 -21.27 42.45 -43.05
CA GLY A 688 -22.23 43.51 -42.70
C GLY A 688 -22.07 44.07 -41.28
N ALA A 689 -21.95 45.39 -41.18
CA ALA A 689 -21.92 46.13 -39.92
C ALA A 689 -23.28 46.05 -39.19
N GLY A 690 -23.27 45.70 -37.90
CA GLY A 690 -24.43 45.91 -37.02
C GLY A 690 -24.98 44.73 -36.22
N SER A 691 -24.20 43.69 -35.91
CA SER A 691 -24.63 42.68 -34.91
C SER A 691 -23.57 42.51 -33.82
N GLU A 692 -23.82 43.08 -32.64
CA GLU A 692 -22.88 43.15 -31.52
C GLU A 692 -22.79 41.87 -30.65
N ASN A 693 -23.36 40.72 -31.06
CA ASN A 693 -23.19 39.47 -30.31
C ASN A 693 -23.12 38.23 -31.24
N LEU A 694 -21.96 37.99 -31.87
CA LEU A 694 -21.71 36.75 -32.60
C LEU A 694 -21.37 35.61 -31.63
N HIS A 695 -22.16 34.54 -31.66
CA HIS A 695 -21.92 33.31 -30.91
C HIS A 695 -20.65 32.61 -31.44
N ARG A 696 -19.51 32.79 -30.76
CA ARG A 696 -18.32 31.95 -31.00
C ARG A 696 -18.53 30.59 -30.35
N GLY A 697 -18.69 29.60 -31.20
CA GLY A 697 -18.78 28.19 -30.83
C GLY A 697 -17.48 27.63 -30.26
N ILE A 698 -17.56 26.39 -29.76
CA ILE A 698 -16.38 25.63 -29.33
C ILE A 698 -15.93 24.73 -30.49
N LEU A 699 -14.65 24.73 -30.82
CA LEU A 699 -14.00 23.83 -31.76
C LEU A 699 -12.82 23.12 -31.08
N TRP A 700 -13.05 21.91 -30.58
CA TRP A 700 -12.01 21.14 -29.90
C TRP A 700 -11.63 19.92 -30.72
N ILE A 701 -10.31 19.73 -30.90
CA ILE A 701 -9.75 18.75 -31.82
C ILE A 701 -8.87 17.80 -31.03
N PHE A 702 -9.29 16.55 -30.93
CA PHE A 702 -8.56 15.48 -30.27
C PHE A 702 -7.75 14.70 -31.32
N LEU A 703 -6.46 14.51 -31.02
CA LEU A 703 -5.56 13.74 -31.87
C LEU A 703 -4.54 12.92 -31.08
N ASP A 704 -4.09 11.83 -31.68
CA ASP A 704 -2.96 11.03 -31.20
C ASP A 704 -1.75 11.14 -32.15
N PRO A 705 -0.62 11.72 -31.69
CA PRO A 705 0.54 11.91 -32.54
C PRO A 705 1.33 10.63 -32.84
N PHE A 706 1.13 9.55 -32.09
CA PHE A 706 1.83 8.27 -32.26
C PHE A 706 1.03 7.26 -33.10
N GLN A 707 -0.25 7.53 -33.40
CA GLN A 707 -1.11 6.62 -34.16
C GLN A 707 -1.45 7.11 -35.58
N VAL A 708 -0.65 8.01 -36.14
CA VAL A 708 -0.83 8.53 -37.52
C VAL A 708 -0.58 7.41 -38.55
N ARG A 709 -1.61 7.02 -39.31
CA ARG A 709 -1.57 5.86 -40.22
C ARG A 709 -1.40 6.17 -41.71
N HIS A 710 -1.75 7.38 -42.16
CA HIS A 710 -1.79 7.71 -43.58
C HIS A 710 -0.65 8.66 -43.99
N ALA A 711 -0.07 8.41 -45.16
CA ALA A 711 0.85 9.33 -45.83
C ALA A 711 0.12 10.44 -46.60
N ASP A 712 -1.20 10.32 -46.75
CA ASP A 712 -2.07 11.34 -47.36
C ASP A 712 -2.20 12.56 -46.42
N ILE A 713 -2.38 13.76 -47.00
CA ILE A 713 -2.60 14.99 -46.24
C ILE A 713 -3.87 14.83 -45.37
N ASN A 714 -3.71 14.79 -44.05
CA ASN A 714 -4.80 14.61 -43.08
C ASN A 714 -5.71 15.85 -42.93
N GLY A 715 -5.32 16.99 -43.51
CA GLY A 715 -6.06 18.25 -43.46
C GLY A 715 -5.91 19.02 -42.14
N LEU A 716 -5.10 18.53 -41.21
CA LEU A 716 -4.70 19.29 -40.02
C LEU A 716 -3.72 20.40 -40.41
N PRO A 717 -3.76 21.57 -39.74
CA PRO A 717 -2.67 22.53 -39.86
C PRO A 717 -1.36 21.88 -39.37
N PRO A 718 -0.19 22.31 -39.91
CA PRO A 718 1.09 21.77 -39.50
C PRO A 718 1.26 21.92 -37.98
N PRO A 719 1.98 21.02 -37.29
CA PRO A 719 2.09 21.05 -35.83
C PRO A 719 2.58 22.37 -35.22
N SER A 720 3.36 23.16 -35.97
CA SER A 720 3.79 24.52 -35.62
C SER A 720 2.68 25.57 -35.66
N ALA A 721 1.56 25.29 -36.33
CA ALA A 721 0.38 26.15 -36.43
C ALA A 721 -0.80 25.65 -35.56
N GLN A 722 -0.63 24.57 -34.79
CA GLN A 722 -1.64 24.04 -33.88
C GLN A 722 -1.58 24.78 -32.53
N PHE A 723 -2.07 26.01 -32.48
CA PHE A 723 -2.15 26.80 -31.26
C PHE A 723 -3.53 27.46 -31.10
N PRO A 724 -4.10 27.49 -29.87
CA PRO A 724 -3.55 26.94 -28.63
C PRO A 724 -3.62 25.40 -28.57
N ARG A 725 -2.66 24.77 -27.86
CA ARG A 725 -2.59 23.31 -27.69
C ARG A 725 -2.39 22.89 -26.23
N LYS A 726 -2.97 21.76 -25.84
CA LYS A 726 -2.73 21.07 -24.57
C LYS A 726 -2.30 19.63 -24.84
N THR A 727 -1.33 19.13 -24.07
CA THR A 727 -0.87 17.73 -24.14
C THR A 727 -1.27 17.01 -22.87
N ILE A 728 -1.92 15.86 -22.99
CA ILE A 728 -2.31 15.03 -21.86
C ILE A 728 -1.19 14.03 -21.62
N THR A 729 -0.37 14.30 -20.61
CA THR A 729 0.78 13.45 -20.25
C THR A 729 0.48 12.49 -19.10
N ASN A 730 -0.55 12.78 -18.30
CA ASN A 730 -0.82 12.09 -17.03
C ASN A 730 -2.01 11.12 -17.09
N GLY A 731 -2.44 10.72 -18.30
CA GLY A 731 -3.60 9.83 -18.50
C GLY A 731 -3.20 8.46 -18.99
N ILE A 732 -2.84 7.56 -18.07
CA ILE A 732 -2.59 6.16 -18.39
C ILE A 732 -3.72 5.35 -17.78
N HIS A 733 -4.73 5.08 -18.60
CA HIS A 733 -5.98 4.44 -18.17
C HIS A 733 -6.03 2.96 -18.58
N CYS A 734 -4.94 2.25 -18.31
CA CYS A 734 -4.81 0.81 -18.58
C CYS A 734 -3.85 0.16 -17.58
N ALA A 735 -3.80 -1.17 -17.57
CA ALA A 735 -2.92 -1.93 -16.70
C ALA A 735 -1.43 -1.66 -16.97
N LEU A 736 -0.63 -1.81 -15.92
CA LEU A 736 0.81 -1.53 -15.89
C LEU A 736 1.56 -2.24 -17.02
N GLU A 737 1.31 -3.54 -17.20
CA GLU A 737 1.98 -4.35 -18.21
C GLU A 737 1.68 -3.86 -19.64
N ILE A 738 0.47 -3.34 -19.89
CA ILE A 738 0.06 -2.77 -21.18
C ILE A 738 0.71 -1.39 -21.37
N ALA A 739 0.70 -0.56 -20.33
CA ALA A 739 1.36 0.75 -20.33
C ALA A 739 2.87 0.63 -20.61
N MET A 740 3.54 -0.37 -20.04
CA MET A 740 4.95 -0.65 -20.33
C MET A 740 5.20 -0.96 -21.80
N VAL A 741 4.35 -1.78 -22.43
CA VAL A 741 4.43 -2.05 -23.87
C VAL A 741 4.24 -0.75 -24.67
N MET A 742 3.23 0.06 -24.32
CA MET A 742 3.00 1.34 -25.02
C MET A 742 4.19 2.29 -24.87
N LYS A 743 4.79 2.39 -23.68
CA LYS A 743 5.99 3.22 -23.43
C LYS A 743 7.14 2.81 -24.34
N GLU A 744 7.44 1.52 -24.38
CA GLU A 744 8.55 0.97 -25.16
C GLU A 744 8.34 1.19 -26.66
N GLU A 745 7.13 0.97 -27.16
CA GLU A 745 6.82 1.23 -28.58
C GLU A 745 6.85 2.73 -28.92
N MET A 746 6.34 3.61 -28.05
CA MET A 746 6.45 5.07 -28.24
C MET A 746 7.91 5.54 -28.26
N LYS A 747 8.77 4.96 -27.41
CA LYS A 747 10.22 5.23 -27.39
C LYS A 747 10.88 4.83 -28.69
N ARG A 748 10.55 3.67 -29.24
CA ARG A 748 11.06 3.20 -30.54
C ARG A 748 10.60 4.08 -31.69
N ILE A 749 9.32 4.47 -31.73
CA ILE A 749 8.78 5.39 -32.74
C ILE A 749 9.48 6.75 -32.65
N LYS A 750 9.77 7.25 -31.45
CA LYS A 750 10.51 8.50 -31.26
C LYS A 750 11.95 8.41 -31.77
N ALA A 751 12.60 7.26 -31.61
CA ALA A 751 13.96 7.03 -32.11
C ALA A 751 14.01 6.88 -33.63
N ASN A 752 13.02 6.20 -34.22
CA ASN A 752 12.91 5.93 -35.66
C ASN A 752 11.53 6.37 -36.18
N PRO A 753 11.29 7.67 -36.35
CA PRO A 753 9.97 8.19 -36.73
C PRO A 753 9.61 7.81 -38.17
N PRO A 754 8.39 7.29 -38.41
CA PRO A 754 7.86 7.11 -39.76
C PRO A 754 7.83 8.42 -40.55
N SER A 755 7.96 8.35 -41.87
CA SER A 755 7.95 9.54 -42.76
C SER A 755 6.66 10.37 -42.69
N SER A 756 5.56 9.80 -42.18
CA SER A 756 4.28 10.47 -41.98
C SER A 756 4.18 11.25 -40.65
N MET A 757 5.15 11.13 -39.73
CA MET A 757 5.10 11.74 -38.39
C MET A 757 6.01 12.96 -38.26
N SER A 758 5.56 13.95 -37.49
CA SER A 758 6.33 15.16 -37.20
C SER A 758 7.23 14.99 -35.97
N LEU A 759 8.54 15.24 -36.15
CA LEU A 759 9.54 15.23 -35.07
C LEU A 759 9.16 16.16 -33.91
N ASP A 760 8.64 17.35 -34.23
CA ASP A 760 8.24 18.36 -33.24
C ASP A 760 7.12 17.84 -32.32
N THR A 761 6.22 17.02 -32.85
CA THR A 761 5.10 16.48 -32.08
C THR A 761 5.53 15.30 -31.20
N LEU A 762 6.41 14.43 -31.73
CA LEU A 762 7.01 13.32 -30.96
C LEU A 762 7.95 13.82 -29.84
N SER A 763 8.53 15.01 -30.00
CA SER A 763 9.38 15.64 -28.98
C SER A 763 8.62 15.98 -27.69
N LEU A 764 7.28 16.13 -27.75
CA LEU A 764 6.42 16.40 -26.60
C LEU A 764 6.36 15.22 -25.62
N PHE A 765 6.64 14.00 -26.09
CA PHE A 765 6.71 12.83 -25.23
C PHE A 765 7.95 12.88 -24.34
N ARG A 766 7.70 12.98 -23.01
CA ARG A 766 8.73 12.93 -21.97
C ARG A 766 8.62 11.61 -21.22
N GLU A 767 9.63 10.75 -21.38
CA GLU A 767 9.66 9.41 -20.78
C GLU A 767 9.53 9.48 -19.25
N ALA A 768 10.26 10.39 -18.59
CA ALA A 768 10.18 10.58 -17.14
C ALA A 768 8.77 10.94 -16.64
N ALA A 769 8.04 11.82 -17.35
CA ALA A 769 6.69 12.20 -16.96
C ALA A 769 5.68 11.06 -17.18
N TYR A 770 5.88 10.25 -18.22
CA TYR A 770 5.06 9.06 -18.46
C TYR A 770 5.32 7.98 -17.41
N GLU A 771 6.57 7.76 -17.01
CA GLU A 771 6.92 6.82 -15.94
C GLU A 771 6.37 7.26 -14.58
N GLU A 772 6.43 8.55 -14.28
CA GLU A 772 5.84 9.10 -13.06
C GLU A 772 4.32 8.87 -13.02
N ALA A 773 3.61 9.19 -14.10
CA ALA A 773 2.18 8.93 -14.23
C ALA A 773 1.85 7.43 -14.13
N MET A 774 2.67 6.59 -14.76
CA MET A 774 2.51 5.14 -14.73
C MET A 774 2.65 4.63 -13.29
N CYS A 775 3.71 5.00 -12.58
CA CYS A 775 3.93 4.62 -11.18
C CYS A 775 2.80 5.11 -10.26
N ALA A 776 2.25 6.29 -10.50
CA ALA A 776 1.16 6.85 -9.70
C ALA A 776 -0.20 6.17 -9.91
N GLN A 777 -0.44 5.55 -11.07
CA GLN A 777 -1.73 4.97 -11.50
C GLN A 777 -1.66 3.46 -11.79
N ALA A 778 -0.50 2.83 -11.61
CA ALA A 778 -0.23 1.45 -12.00
C ALA A 778 -1.14 0.43 -11.32
N LEU A 779 -2.00 -0.23 -12.10
CA LEU A 779 -2.74 -1.40 -11.66
C LEU A 779 -2.23 -2.65 -12.38
N PRO A 780 -2.14 -3.81 -11.70
CA PRO A 780 -1.71 -5.05 -12.32
C PRO A 780 -2.73 -5.50 -13.38
N GLY A 781 -2.25 -6.11 -14.45
CA GLY A 781 -3.04 -6.76 -15.47
C GLY A 781 -2.27 -7.91 -16.12
N VAL A 782 -2.59 -8.20 -17.37
CA VAL A 782 -1.98 -9.29 -18.12
C VAL A 782 -1.53 -8.77 -19.47
N CYS A 783 -0.26 -8.99 -19.80
CA CYS A 783 0.24 -8.82 -21.16
C CYS A 783 1.06 -10.05 -21.53
N GLU A 784 0.58 -10.83 -22.49
CA GLU A 784 1.27 -12.01 -23.01
C GLU A 784 1.56 -11.82 -24.50
N THR A 785 2.76 -12.24 -24.92
CA THR A 785 3.16 -12.19 -26.33
C THR A 785 3.71 -13.55 -26.72
N GLU A 786 3.09 -14.18 -27.73
CA GLU A 786 3.49 -15.47 -28.27
C GLU A 786 3.78 -15.32 -29.77
N THR A 787 4.95 -15.81 -30.21
CA THR A 787 5.40 -15.72 -31.61
C THR A 787 5.59 -17.10 -32.23
N ASN A 788 5.75 -17.16 -33.57
CA ASN A 788 5.95 -18.39 -34.33
C ASN A 788 4.82 -19.44 -34.18
N LEU A 789 3.57 -19.00 -34.01
CA LEU A 789 2.43 -19.90 -33.86
C LEU A 789 1.81 -20.28 -35.21
N THR A 790 1.31 -21.50 -35.36
CA THR A 790 0.43 -21.84 -36.49
C THR A 790 -0.97 -21.26 -36.28
N MET A 791 -1.73 -21.08 -37.35
CA MET A 791 -3.13 -20.64 -37.27
C MET A 791 -3.96 -21.50 -36.29
N GLU A 792 -3.80 -22.82 -36.33
CA GLU A 792 -4.49 -23.76 -35.44
C GLU A 792 -4.12 -23.56 -33.97
N GLN A 793 -2.83 -23.31 -33.69
CA GLN A 793 -2.36 -23.00 -32.34
C GLN A 793 -2.91 -21.67 -31.84
N ILE A 794 -2.95 -20.63 -32.68
CA ILE A 794 -3.55 -19.33 -32.34
C ILE A 794 -5.02 -19.52 -31.97
N VAL A 795 -5.78 -20.19 -32.83
CA VAL A 795 -7.21 -20.43 -32.65
C VAL A 795 -7.46 -21.21 -31.36
N LYS A 796 -6.71 -22.28 -31.13
CA LYS A 796 -6.79 -23.09 -29.90
C LYS A 796 -6.48 -22.25 -28.66
N ARG A 797 -5.42 -21.44 -28.71
CA ARG A 797 -4.99 -20.60 -27.59
C ARG A 797 -6.04 -19.55 -27.23
N VAL A 798 -6.61 -18.88 -28.23
CA VAL A 798 -7.71 -17.91 -28.02
C VAL A 798 -8.92 -18.60 -27.40
N ALA A 799 -9.30 -19.78 -27.90
CA ALA A 799 -10.44 -20.53 -27.36
C ALA A 799 -10.22 -20.98 -25.91
N GLU A 800 -9.05 -21.56 -25.58
CA GLU A 800 -8.68 -21.96 -24.23
C GLU A 800 -8.71 -20.78 -23.25
N ARG A 801 -8.11 -19.64 -23.63
CA ARG A 801 -8.10 -18.44 -22.77
C ARG A 801 -9.48 -17.84 -22.57
N CYS A 802 -10.30 -17.77 -23.63
CA CYS A 802 -11.68 -17.33 -23.50
C CYS A 802 -12.47 -18.26 -22.57
N TYR A 803 -12.27 -19.58 -22.68
CA TYR A 803 -12.90 -20.55 -21.78
C TYR A 803 -12.52 -20.29 -20.32
N ASP A 804 -11.23 -20.16 -20.01
CA ASP A 804 -10.75 -19.87 -18.65
C ASP A 804 -11.32 -18.55 -18.11
N LEU A 805 -11.38 -17.50 -18.94
CA LEU A 805 -11.98 -16.22 -18.58
C LEU A 805 -13.48 -16.36 -18.31
N PHE A 806 -14.23 -17.11 -19.12
CA PHE A 806 -15.65 -17.33 -18.86
C PHE A 806 -15.88 -18.15 -17.59
N GLN A 807 -15.01 -19.10 -17.26
CA GLN A 807 -15.04 -19.79 -15.97
C GLN A 807 -14.79 -18.84 -14.80
N CYS A 808 -13.93 -17.83 -14.99
CA CYS A 808 -13.71 -16.76 -14.01
C CYS A 808 -14.83 -15.71 -13.95
N GLY A 809 -15.90 -15.84 -14.75
CA GLY A 809 -17.07 -14.94 -14.72
C GLY A 809 -16.96 -13.71 -15.63
N TYR A 810 -15.95 -13.65 -16.51
CA TYR A 810 -15.89 -12.64 -17.57
C TYR A 810 -17.00 -12.90 -18.60
N ARG A 811 -17.44 -11.87 -19.30
CA ARG A 811 -18.53 -11.95 -20.28
C ARG A 811 -17.99 -11.77 -21.70
N PRO A 812 -18.67 -12.32 -22.72
CA PRO A 812 -18.25 -12.12 -24.11
C PRO A 812 -18.12 -10.64 -24.51
N LYS A 813 -18.96 -9.76 -23.94
CA LYS A 813 -18.89 -8.31 -24.15
C LYS A 813 -17.57 -7.66 -23.69
N ASP A 814 -16.82 -8.32 -22.80
CA ASP A 814 -15.58 -7.78 -22.23
C ASP A 814 -14.38 -8.04 -23.16
N ILE A 815 -14.57 -8.84 -24.23
CA ILE A 815 -13.52 -9.35 -25.12
C ILE A 815 -13.61 -8.74 -26.52
N ALA A 816 -12.47 -8.34 -27.08
CA ALA A 816 -12.28 -8.10 -28.51
C ALA A 816 -11.13 -8.97 -29.06
N ILE A 817 -11.36 -9.57 -30.22
CA ILE A 817 -10.35 -10.24 -31.03
C ILE A 817 -10.12 -9.33 -32.23
N LEU A 818 -8.89 -8.87 -32.42
CA LEU A 818 -8.54 -7.89 -33.43
C LEU A 818 -7.53 -8.47 -34.40
N CYS A 819 -7.86 -8.51 -35.68
CA CYS A 819 -6.93 -8.83 -36.75
C CYS A 819 -6.19 -7.59 -37.22
N ARG A 820 -4.94 -7.75 -37.65
CA ARG A 820 -4.17 -6.66 -38.25
C ARG A 820 -4.89 -6.06 -39.48
N LYS A 821 -5.32 -6.88 -40.42
CA LYS A 821 -6.09 -6.47 -41.61
C LYS A 821 -7.51 -7.03 -41.57
N GLY A 822 -8.45 -6.35 -42.23
CA GLY A 822 -9.83 -6.82 -42.37
C GLY A 822 -9.93 -8.15 -43.15
N GLU A 823 -9.05 -8.36 -44.12
CA GLU A 823 -8.97 -9.58 -44.93
C GLU A 823 -8.64 -10.82 -44.09
N ASP A 824 -7.82 -10.66 -43.04
CA ASP A 824 -7.41 -11.76 -42.17
C ASP A 824 -8.59 -12.31 -41.34
N ARG A 825 -9.63 -11.50 -41.11
CA ARG A 825 -10.81 -11.91 -40.35
C ARG A 825 -11.44 -13.16 -40.95
N GLY A 826 -11.65 -13.16 -42.28
CA GLY A 826 -12.26 -14.27 -43.00
C GLY A 826 -11.46 -15.58 -42.86
N ARG A 827 -10.14 -15.50 -42.66
CA ARG A 827 -9.28 -16.66 -42.42
C ARG A 827 -9.58 -17.28 -41.05
N TYR A 828 -9.64 -16.48 -39.99
CA TYR A 828 -9.76 -16.97 -38.62
C TYR A 828 -11.20 -17.24 -38.17
N GLU A 829 -12.22 -16.59 -38.74
CA GLU A 829 -13.60 -16.59 -38.21
C GLU A 829 -14.19 -18.00 -38.04
N LEU A 830 -14.14 -18.81 -39.11
CA LEU A 830 -14.71 -20.16 -39.11
C LEU A 830 -13.93 -21.11 -38.17
N ALA A 831 -12.60 -20.97 -38.11
CA ALA A 831 -11.76 -21.78 -37.25
C ALA A 831 -11.98 -21.44 -35.77
N LEU A 832 -12.10 -20.15 -35.43
CA LEU A 832 -12.42 -19.69 -34.08
C LEU A 832 -13.81 -20.15 -33.63
N LEU A 833 -14.83 -20.06 -34.48
CA LEU A 833 -16.18 -20.55 -34.15
C LEU A 833 -16.15 -22.04 -33.81
N LYS A 834 -15.53 -22.87 -34.68
CA LYS A 834 -15.38 -24.30 -34.44
C LYS A 834 -14.63 -24.61 -33.15
N ALA A 835 -13.54 -23.88 -32.88
CA ALA A 835 -12.77 -24.09 -31.66
C ALA A 835 -13.55 -23.70 -30.41
N MET A 836 -14.32 -22.60 -30.45
CA MET A 836 -15.18 -22.17 -29.35
C MET A 836 -16.31 -23.17 -29.09
N GLU A 837 -16.94 -23.72 -30.13
CA GLU A 837 -18.00 -24.75 -30.03
C GLU A 837 -17.54 -26.01 -29.30
N LEU A 838 -16.29 -26.43 -29.46
CA LEU A 838 -15.72 -27.58 -28.74
C LEU A 838 -15.70 -27.37 -27.22
N PHE A 839 -15.53 -26.12 -26.78
CA PHE A 839 -15.59 -25.76 -25.36
C PHE A 839 -17.03 -25.47 -24.89
N GLU A 840 -17.98 -25.19 -25.80
CA GLU A 840 -19.41 -25.04 -25.48
C GLU A 840 -20.08 -26.34 -25.02
N ALA A 841 -19.65 -27.49 -25.54
CA ALA A 841 -20.16 -28.81 -25.16
C ALA A 841 -20.03 -29.13 -23.66
N HIS A 842 -19.24 -28.35 -22.91
CA HIS A 842 -19.04 -28.46 -21.46
C HIS A 842 -19.87 -27.45 -20.65
N GLY A 843 -20.92 -26.85 -21.23
CA GLY A 843 -21.85 -25.94 -20.54
C GLY A 843 -21.51 -24.44 -20.68
N ALA A 844 -20.87 -24.04 -21.78
CA ALA A 844 -20.47 -22.64 -21.98
C ALA A 844 -21.57 -21.74 -22.57
N THR A 845 -21.37 -20.43 -22.46
CA THR A 845 -22.22 -19.40 -23.07
C THR A 845 -22.07 -19.48 -24.59
N LYS A 846 -23.18 -19.55 -25.35
CA LYS A 846 -23.16 -19.53 -26.82
C LYS A 846 -22.34 -18.32 -27.33
N VAL A 847 -21.18 -18.60 -27.90
CA VAL A 847 -20.22 -17.62 -28.40
C VAL A 847 -20.63 -17.24 -29.82
N ALA A 848 -20.92 -15.96 -30.00
CA ALA A 848 -21.17 -15.39 -31.31
C ALA A 848 -20.27 -14.17 -31.48
N PHE A 849 -19.76 -13.98 -32.70
CA PHE A 849 -18.99 -12.81 -33.06
C PHE A 849 -19.89 -11.67 -33.55
N SER A 850 -19.49 -10.45 -33.26
CA SER A 850 -20.05 -9.23 -33.83
C SER A 850 -18.94 -8.33 -34.36
N GLN A 851 -19.27 -7.50 -35.35
CA GLN A 851 -18.36 -6.47 -35.86
C GLN A 851 -18.25 -5.30 -34.88
N ALA A 852 -17.35 -4.36 -35.13
CA ALA A 852 -17.14 -3.18 -34.29
C ALA A 852 -18.41 -2.31 -34.13
N SER A 853 -19.33 -2.29 -35.10
CA SER A 853 -20.65 -1.63 -34.96
C SER A 853 -21.53 -2.24 -33.86
N GLY A 854 -21.27 -3.50 -33.48
CA GLY A 854 -21.93 -4.21 -32.39
C GLY A 854 -21.24 -4.08 -31.03
N VAL A 855 -20.36 -3.08 -30.83
CA VAL A 855 -19.55 -2.88 -29.61
C VAL A 855 -20.37 -2.72 -28.31
N TRP A 856 -21.67 -2.45 -28.39
CA TRP A 856 -22.56 -2.43 -27.23
C TRP A 856 -23.26 -3.77 -26.95
N GLY A 857 -23.18 -4.69 -27.91
CA GLY A 857 -23.80 -6.00 -27.82
C GLY A 857 -23.17 -6.87 -26.72
N SER A 858 -23.87 -7.96 -26.41
CA SER A 858 -23.43 -8.97 -25.44
C SER A 858 -22.41 -9.97 -26.00
N ARG A 859 -21.86 -9.72 -27.20
CA ARG A 859 -21.06 -10.65 -28.02
C ARG A 859 -19.57 -10.28 -28.03
N ILE A 860 -18.72 -11.25 -28.41
CA ILE A 860 -17.30 -10.99 -28.64
C ILE A 860 -17.16 -10.13 -29.90
N ILE A 861 -16.35 -9.08 -29.83
CA ILE A 861 -16.02 -8.31 -31.03
C ILE A 861 -14.94 -9.05 -31.80
N PHE A 862 -15.17 -9.28 -33.09
CA PHE A 862 -14.15 -9.81 -33.99
C PHE A 862 -14.05 -8.95 -35.24
N ASP A 863 -12.98 -8.16 -35.35
CA ASP A 863 -12.81 -7.19 -36.43
C ASP A 863 -11.34 -6.83 -36.66
N SER A 864 -11.06 -5.92 -37.58
CA SER A 864 -9.72 -5.35 -37.76
C SER A 864 -9.41 -4.21 -36.78
N ILE A 865 -8.13 -3.98 -36.50
CA ILE A 865 -7.69 -2.82 -35.69
C ILE A 865 -8.22 -1.50 -36.26
N GLN A 866 -8.30 -1.38 -37.59
CA GLN A 866 -8.77 -0.16 -38.24
C GLN A 866 -10.25 0.10 -37.96
N GLN A 867 -11.09 -0.94 -38.04
CA GLN A 867 -12.53 -0.80 -37.77
C GLN A 867 -12.83 -0.60 -36.27
N PHE A 868 -11.95 -1.09 -35.41
CA PHE A 868 -12.03 -0.92 -33.95
C PHE A 868 -11.29 0.34 -33.44
N SER A 869 -11.06 1.34 -34.32
CA SER A 869 -10.47 2.61 -33.90
C SER A 869 -11.42 3.40 -33.00
N GLY A 870 -10.87 4.10 -32.00
CA GLY A 870 -11.58 4.79 -30.93
C GLY A 870 -12.27 3.91 -29.89
N LEU A 871 -12.28 2.58 -30.10
CA LEU A 871 -12.99 1.62 -29.25
C LEU A 871 -12.02 0.83 -28.36
N GLU A 872 -12.54 0.32 -27.24
CA GLU A 872 -11.73 -0.32 -26.20
C GLU A 872 -12.48 -1.49 -25.55
N ARG A 873 -11.70 -2.43 -24.99
CA ARG A 873 -12.18 -3.56 -24.20
C ARG A 873 -11.28 -3.87 -23.02
N ASN A 874 -11.87 -4.53 -22.01
CA ASN A 874 -11.12 -5.03 -20.87
C ASN A 874 -10.05 -6.04 -21.31
N ILE A 875 -10.42 -6.91 -22.26
CA ILE A 875 -9.56 -7.97 -22.79
C ILE A 875 -9.46 -7.84 -24.32
N VAL A 876 -8.23 -7.82 -24.84
CA VAL A 876 -7.95 -7.78 -26.28
C VAL A 876 -7.00 -8.90 -26.68
N PHE A 877 -7.38 -9.64 -27.72
CA PHE A 877 -6.52 -10.56 -28.46
C PHE A 877 -6.09 -9.90 -29.77
N GLY A 878 -4.82 -9.59 -29.94
CA GLY A 878 -4.24 -9.09 -31.18
C GLY A 878 -3.69 -10.23 -32.03
N LEU A 879 -4.27 -10.46 -33.21
CA LEU A 879 -3.85 -11.46 -34.17
C LEU A 879 -3.10 -10.80 -35.31
N SER A 880 -1.84 -11.17 -35.51
CA SER A 880 -1.03 -10.64 -36.62
C SER A 880 -0.24 -11.76 -37.30
N PRO A 881 -0.17 -11.80 -38.64
CA PRO A 881 0.86 -12.58 -39.30
C PRO A 881 2.25 -12.01 -38.97
N GLU A 882 3.24 -12.88 -38.79
CA GLU A 882 4.64 -12.52 -38.55
C GLU A 882 5.25 -12.00 -39.85
N CYS A 883 5.46 -10.68 -39.91
CA CYS A 883 6.16 -10.01 -40.99
C CYS A 883 7.30 -9.16 -40.41
N ALA A 884 8.35 -8.97 -41.23
CA ALA A 884 9.65 -8.42 -40.85
C ALA A 884 9.59 -7.17 -39.93
N LEU A 885 10.68 -6.96 -39.19
CA LEU A 885 11.06 -5.87 -38.26
C LEU A 885 10.84 -4.42 -38.77
N SER A 886 10.16 -4.22 -39.90
CA SER A 886 9.96 -2.92 -40.56
C SER A 886 8.52 -2.36 -40.41
N GLU A 887 7.58 -3.08 -39.80
CA GLU A 887 6.16 -2.66 -39.67
C GLU A 887 5.64 -2.74 -38.22
N GLU A 888 6.43 -2.21 -37.28
CA GLU A 888 6.34 -2.48 -35.83
C GLU A 888 5.29 -1.62 -35.09
N ALA A 889 4.68 -0.63 -35.75
CA ALA A 889 3.68 0.29 -35.17
C ALA A 889 2.34 -0.36 -34.75
N HIS A 890 2.11 -1.63 -35.10
CA HIS A 890 0.84 -2.32 -34.82
C HIS A 890 0.69 -2.75 -33.35
N LYS A 891 1.80 -3.01 -32.64
CA LYS A 891 1.78 -3.35 -31.20
C LYS A 891 1.14 -2.25 -30.37
N LEU A 892 1.55 -1.02 -30.62
CA LEU A 892 0.99 0.17 -29.98
C LEU A 892 -0.52 0.30 -30.22
N CYS A 893 -0.96 -0.02 -31.44
CA CYS A 893 -2.36 0.04 -31.81
C CYS A 893 -3.22 -1.07 -31.19
N PHE A 894 -2.67 -2.25 -30.91
CA PHE A 894 -3.38 -3.28 -30.14
C PHE A 894 -3.44 -2.92 -28.66
N ALA A 895 -2.30 -2.50 -28.11
CA ALA A 895 -2.19 -2.14 -26.69
C ALA A 895 -3.14 -0.99 -26.31
N SER A 896 -3.29 0.02 -27.17
CA SER A 896 -4.21 1.14 -26.92
C SER A 896 -5.69 0.77 -26.89
N ARG A 897 -6.07 -0.46 -27.27
CA ARG A 897 -7.46 -0.95 -27.27
C ARG A 897 -7.78 -1.79 -26.03
N ALA A 898 -6.76 -2.15 -25.26
CA ALA A 898 -6.85 -3.04 -24.11
C ALA A 898 -6.76 -2.25 -22.79
N ILE A 899 -7.65 -2.55 -21.84
CA ILE A 899 -7.65 -1.90 -20.53
C ILE A 899 -6.91 -2.75 -19.49
N LYS A 900 -7.19 -4.06 -19.42
CA LYS A 900 -6.65 -4.94 -18.35
C LYS A 900 -5.81 -6.09 -18.90
N HIS A 901 -6.26 -6.73 -19.98
CA HIS A 901 -5.61 -7.91 -20.55
C HIS A 901 -5.29 -7.69 -22.03
N LEU A 902 -4.04 -7.94 -22.42
CA LEU A 902 -3.57 -7.93 -23.79
C LEU A 902 -2.87 -9.25 -24.13
N TYR A 903 -3.36 -9.94 -25.15
CA TYR A 903 -2.74 -11.15 -25.69
C TYR A 903 -2.32 -10.88 -27.13
N LEU A 904 -1.02 -10.87 -27.42
CA LEU A 904 -0.48 -10.68 -28.77
C LEU A 904 -0.03 -12.02 -29.34
N LEU A 905 -0.67 -12.47 -30.40
CA LEU A 905 -0.43 -13.78 -31.03
C LEU A 905 0.06 -13.56 -32.47
N TYR A 906 1.29 -14.01 -32.74
CA TYR A 906 1.93 -13.85 -34.05
C TYR A 906 2.00 -15.19 -34.82
N GLU A 907 1.41 -15.21 -36.01
CA GLU A 907 1.37 -16.38 -36.90
C GLU A 907 2.68 -16.56 -37.65
N LYS A 908 3.29 -17.74 -37.57
CA LYS A 908 4.54 -18.11 -38.25
C LYS A 908 4.44 -17.82 -39.76
N ARG A 909 5.49 -17.23 -40.31
CA ARG A 909 5.61 -17.01 -41.76
C ARG A 909 5.57 -18.36 -42.50
N ALA A 910 4.65 -18.52 -43.44
CA ALA A 910 4.71 -19.62 -44.39
C ALA A 910 6.03 -19.49 -45.18
N ALA A 911 6.90 -20.49 -45.08
CA ALA A 911 8.06 -20.57 -45.96
C ALA A 911 7.54 -20.82 -47.38
N PHE A 912 7.62 -19.80 -48.22
CA PHE A 912 7.44 -19.94 -49.66
C PHE A 912 8.78 -20.24 -50.31
#